data_AF-A0A0J7KV75-F1
#
_entry.id   AF-A0A0J7KV75-F1
#
_cell.length_a   1.000
_cell.length_b   1.000
_cell.length_c   1.000
_cell.angle_alpha   90.00
_cell.angle_beta   90.00
_cell.angle_gamma   90.00
#
_symmetry.space_group_name_H-M   'P 1'
#
loop_
_entity.id
_entity.type
_entity.pdbx_description
1 polymer ?
#
loop_
_entity_poly.entity_id
_entity_poly.type
_entity_poly.pdbx_seq_one_letter_code
_entity_poly.pdbx_strand_id
1 'polypeptide(L)'
;MPLSFVILVTACKQGYEDYLRYKTDQRDNRRSVNVIRNKCTQMLHVPKMVSKMSLSHIVAMEATITCQHPLANLYTFHGKLEINSGSEMTSGHLTIDNLLLRGSRLKDTEYVVGCAVYTGQDTKLSLNSKIVSNKFSIAEKSINKYLIVYVVILLIEVLASTMLKLYVESYKTWDSYLGPSPKINFSTVITDMMSFLILFNYIVPISLYVTVELQKFLGSFFFGWDLDMYDSDRDQPALANTSDLNEELGQVEYLFTDKTGTLTENLMVFRRCSIDGNVYMEKDCDGNLHLLPSSGNEEEAVKLTSWEGDIWHFMISISLCHVVQIAPPSQRPEIVAKRTSFRESFRLKKITRVNSSLMMHPDLPQYQAASADEKALVEASARCGVIFQKDTNEEMHIQINKNVMVFQKLEILEFTSERKRMSIIVKDSANDIWLYCKGADSAVLPLIVEGKIREASLHVADFSMRGLRTLVIAYKKMDKSEYDRLSQNIEQARQIIGTERAMHMTRAYNLMESGLTLLGVTAVEDRLQDDVQETLECLRVAGIKIWVLTGDKAETAENIAFLCGHFKKGTEVLRLMEETSGQSCFLILTTFDRKVKLEPHKQYGLIIDGTSITATLRNCPGLLKSVGMACEAVVCCRLTPLQKSEIVHLIKTARSRPHTAAIGDGGNDVSMIQEAHVGIGILGKEGRQASISADFAFTKFMYLKKALLVHGHWYYLRITILMQYFFYKNLVFITPQVLFGIHNGYSTQDYGIQG
;
A
#
# COMPACT_ATOMS: atom_id res chain seq x y z
N MET A 1 -35.04 -32.67 -8.34
CA MET A 1 -35.33 -31.26 -8.70
C MET A 1 -34.60 -30.25 -7.80
N PRO A 2 -34.81 -30.17 -6.47
CA PRO A 2 -34.24 -29.07 -5.67
C PRO A 2 -32.71 -28.96 -5.73
N LEU A 3 -32.00 -30.08 -5.52
CA LEU A 3 -30.53 -30.12 -5.58
C LEU A 3 -29.98 -29.74 -6.97
N SER A 4 -30.65 -30.15 -8.05
CA SER A 4 -30.26 -29.83 -9.42
C SER A 4 -30.37 -28.32 -9.70
N PHE A 5 -31.43 -27.69 -9.18
CA PHE A 5 -31.60 -26.23 -9.25
C PHE A 5 -30.53 -25.49 -8.44
N VAL A 6 -30.20 -25.98 -7.24
CA VAL A 6 -29.11 -25.42 -6.40
C VAL A 6 -27.80 -25.38 -7.16
N ILE A 7 -27.37 -26.53 -7.70
CA ILE A 7 -26.10 -26.67 -8.41
C ILE A 7 -26.06 -25.80 -9.67
N LEU A 8 -27.17 -25.70 -10.41
CA LEU A 8 -27.25 -24.87 -11.61
C LEU A 8 -27.06 -23.38 -11.29
N VAL A 9 -27.74 -22.86 -10.26
CA VAL A 9 -27.62 -21.45 -9.87
C VAL A 9 -26.20 -21.12 -9.40
N THR A 10 -25.59 -21.98 -8.57
CA THR A 10 -24.20 -21.77 -8.12
C THR A 10 -23.19 -21.85 -9.26
N ALA A 11 -23.38 -22.79 -10.21
CA ALA A 11 -22.51 -22.91 -11.38
C ALA A 11 -22.62 -21.69 -12.32
N CYS A 12 -23.83 -21.16 -12.55
CA CYS A 12 -24.03 -19.94 -13.33
C CYS A 12 -23.35 -18.72 -12.68
N LYS A 13 -23.47 -18.57 -11.35
CA LYS A 13 -22.82 -17.49 -10.59
C LYS A 13 -21.29 -17.59 -10.64
N GLN A 14 -20.72 -18.76 -10.35
CA GLN A 14 -19.27 -18.99 -10.41
C GLN A 14 -18.72 -18.76 -11.83
N GLY A 15 -19.40 -19.27 -12.86
CA GLY A 15 -19.00 -19.07 -14.26
C GLY A 15 -19.05 -17.60 -14.71
N TYR A 16 -19.97 -16.80 -14.15
CA TYR A 16 -20.04 -15.36 -14.41
C TYR A 16 -18.87 -14.59 -13.77
N GLU A 17 -18.57 -14.86 -12.48
CA GLU A 17 -17.44 -14.24 -11.78
C GLU A 17 -16.09 -14.60 -12.42
N ASP A 18 -15.89 -15.86 -12.79
CA ASP A 18 -14.66 -16.33 -13.45
C ASP A 18 -14.52 -15.75 -14.86
N TYR A 19 -15.62 -15.59 -15.62
CA TYR A 19 -15.62 -14.87 -16.89
C TYR A 19 -15.23 -13.39 -16.77
N LEU A 20 -15.67 -12.70 -15.70
CA LEU A 20 -15.25 -11.32 -15.43
C LEU A 20 -13.76 -11.20 -15.10
N ARG A 21 -13.21 -12.14 -14.32
CA ARG A 21 -11.77 -12.24 -14.04
C ARG A 21 -10.99 -12.51 -15.33
N TYR A 22 -11.39 -13.52 -16.10
CA TYR A 22 -10.82 -13.83 -17.41
C TYR A 22 -10.80 -12.62 -18.35
N LYS A 23 -11.89 -11.84 -18.41
CA LYS A 23 -11.98 -10.63 -19.24
C LYS A 23 -11.03 -9.52 -18.77
N THR A 24 -10.76 -9.44 -17.47
CA THR A 24 -9.84 -8.48 -16.86
C THR A 24 -8.39 -8.89 -17.11
N ASP A 25 -8.04 -10.16 -16.87
CA ASP A 25 -6.73 -10.73 -17.18
C ASP A 25 -6.44 -10.68 -18.69
N GLN A 26 -7.43 -10.93 -19.54
CA GLN A 26 -7.29 -10.83 -20.99
C GLN A 26 -7.03 -9.39 -21.43
N ARG A 27 -7.63 -8.37 -20.80
CA ARG A 27 -7.32 -6.96 -21.06
C ARG A 27 -5.87 -6.62 -20.71
N ASP A 28 -5.37 -7.12 -19.58
CA ASP A 28 -4.00 -6.85 -19.14
C ASP A 28 -2.95 -7.64 -19.94
N ASN A 29 -3.24 -8.89 -20.28
CA ASN A 29 -2.38 -9.73 -21.13
C ASN A 29 -2.39 -9.31 -22.61
N ARG A 30 -3.43 -8.59 -23.08
CA ARG A 30 -3.50 -8.01 -24.44
C ARG A 30 -3.07 -6.54 -24.51
N ARG A 31 -2.46 -5.99 -23.45
CA ARG A 31 -1.84 -4.65 -23.54
C ARG A 31 -0.76 -4.67 -24.63
N SER A 32 -0.76 -3.64 -25.48
CA SER A 32 0.21 -3.50 -26.56
C SER A 32 1.62 -3.31 -26.00
N VAL A 33 2.54 -4.21 -26.37
CA VAL A 33 3.97 -4.11 -26.07
C VAL A 33 4.73 -4.10 -27.39
N ASN A 34 5.62 -3.13 -27.56
CA ASN A 34 6.46 -3.03 -28.75
C ASN A 34 7.60 -4.06 -28.65
N VAL A 35 7.56 -5.09 -29.51
CA VAL A 35 8.57 -6.15 -29.56
C VAL A 35 9.30 -6.10 -30.90
N ILE A 36 10.63 -5.98 -30.86
CA ILE A 36 11.47 -6.02 -32.06
C ILE A 36 11.82 -7.49 -32.34
N ARG A 37 11.52 -7.98 -33.55
CA ARG A 37 11.77 -9.38 -33.95
C ARG A 37 12.35 -9.45 -35.37
N ASN A 38 13.41 -10.23 -35.54
CA ASN A 38 14.00 -10.64 -36.83
C ASN A 38 14.16 -9.53 -37.88
N LYS A 39 14.88 -8.45 -37.54
CA LYS A 39 15.38 -7.41 -38.48
C LYS A 39 14.33 -6.61 -39.29
N CYS A 40 13.03 -6.86 -39.13
CA CYS A 40 11.97 -6.07 -39.75
C CYS A 40 11.36 -5.06 -38.77
N THR A 41 11.67 -3.78 -38.95
CA THR A 41 10.98 -2.67 -38.30
C THR A 41 9.66 -2.35 -39.00
N GLN A 42 8.54 -2.45 -38.28
CA GLN A 42 7.37 -1.62 -38.58
C GLN A 42 7.54 -0.26 -37.88
N MET A 43 7.03 0.81 -38.50
CA MET A 43 7.29 2.22 -38.18
C MET A 43 6.88 2.67 -36.77
N LEU A 44 7.50 3.67 -36.10
CA LEU A 44 8.80 4.36 -36.24
C LEU A 44 9.03 5.27 -35.00
N HIS A 45 10.29 5.34 -34.49
CA HIS A 45 10.99 6.47 -33.81
C HIS A 45 11.82 6.15 -32.53
N VAL A 46 12.99 6.81 -32.46
CA VAL A 46 14.28 6.61 -31.69
C VAL A 46 15.08 7.93 -31.86
N PRO A 47 16.02 8.44 -30.99
CA PRO A 47 16.78 7.88 -29.83
C PRO A 47 16.24 8.36 -28.45
N LYS A 48 16.77 8.06 -27.24
CA LYS A 48 18.06 7.54 -26.66
C LYS A 48 17.75 6.84 -25.30
N MET A 49 18.63 6.20 -24.49
CA MET A 49 20.09 5.98 -24.47
C MET A 49 20.45 4.50 -24.17
N VAL A 50 21.40 3.94 -24.93
CA VAL A 50 22.62 3.30 -24.41
C VAL A 50 23.77 3.95 -25.20
N SER A 51 24.99 4.04 -24.68
CA SER A 51 26.03 4.89 -25.26
C SER A 51 26.38 4.51 -26.71
N LYS A 52 26.34 5.52 -27.59
CA LYS A 52 26.89 5.57 -28.97
C LYS A 52 26.45 4.52 -30.03
N MET A 53 25.77 3.42 -29.70
CA MET A 53 25.31 2.45 -30.72
C MET A 53 23.93 2.80 -31.31
N SER A 54 23.77 2.59 -32.62
CA SER A 54 22.47 2.77 -33.31
C SER A 54 21.56 1.55 -33.13
N LEU A 55 20.23 1.74 -33.24
CA LEU A 55 19.25 0.67 -33.08
C LEU A 55 19.49 -0.51 -34.05
N SER A 56 19.97 -0.23 -35.25
CA SER A 56 20.35 -1.24 -36.25
C SER A 56 21.48 -2.17 -35.76
N HIS A 57 22.45 -1.64 -35.00
CA HIS A 57 23.51 -2.46 -34.41
C HIS A 57 22.97 -3.30 -33.24
N ILE A 58 22.10 -2.75 -32.40
CA ILE A 58 21.47 -3.48 -31.28
C ILE A 58 20.65 -4.68 -31.80
N VAL A 59 19.92 -4.53 -32.91
CA VAL A 59 19.12 -5.61 -33.53
C VAL A 59 19.99 -6.63 -34.29
N ALA A 60 21.23 -6.28 -34.62
CA ALA A 60 22.22 -7.18 -35.23
C ALA A 60 23.14 -7.86 -34.19
N MET A 61 22.98 -7.53 -32.91
CA MET A 61 23.87 -7.93 -31.82
C MET A 61 23.53 -9.34 -31.34
N GLU A 62 24.45 -10.29 -31.54
CA GLU A 62 24.34 -11.62 -30.94
C GLU A 62 24.86 -11.55 -29.49
N ALA A 63 23.94 -11.73 -28.53
CA ALA A 63 24.28 -11.67 -27.12
C ALA A 63 23.54 -12.76 -26.32
N THR A 64 24.28 -13.40 -25.42
CA THR A 64 23.79 -14.43 -24.51
C THR A 64 23.72 -13.85 -23.10
N ILE A 65 22.56 -13.96 -22.45
CA ILE A 65 22.39 -13.65 -21.03
C ILE A 65 22.29 -14.96 -20.28
N THR A 66 23.28 -15.25 -19.44
CA THR A 66 23.18 -16.30 -18.42
C THR A 66 22.80 -15.63 -17.09
N CYS A 67 21.88 -16.22 -16.34
CA CYS A 67 21.41 -15.67 -15.08
C CYS A 67 21.07 -16.77 -14.09
N GLN A 68 21.03 -16.41 -12.80
CA GLN A 68 20.56 -17.30 -11.73
C GLN A 68 19.12 -17.76 -11.98
N HIS A 69 18.74 -18.91 -11.40
CA HIS A 69 17.34 -19.33 -11.37
C HIS A 69 16.42 -18.27 -10.74
N PRO A 70 15.13 -18.23 -11.11
CA PRO A 70 14.17 -17.30 -10.53
C PRO A 70 14.11 -17.40 -8.99
N LEU A 71 14.43 -16.29 -8.32
CA LEU A 71 14.41 -16.17 -6.85
C LEU A 71 13.50 -15.03 -6.43
N ALA A 72 12.67 -15.26 -5.41
CA ALA A 72 11.75 -14.27 -4.86
C ALA A 72 12.44 -13.03 -4.26
N ASN A 73 13.73 -13.08 -3.89
CA ASN A 73 14.41 -11.88 -3.39
C ASN A 73 14.43 -10.77 -4.46
N LEU A 74 13.76 -9.65 -4.19
CA LEU A 74 13.64 -8.53 -5.13
C LEU A 74 14.96 -7.80 -5.36
N TYR A 75 15.85 -7.78 -4.37
CA TYR A 75 17.05 -6.92 -4.35
C TYR A 75 18.31 -7.59 -4.90
N THR A 76 18.31 -8.92 -5.10
CA THR A 76 19.48 -9.66 -5.61
C THR A 76 19.26 -10.18 -7.02
N PHE A 77 20.15 -9.80 -7.93
CA PHE A 77 20.24 -10.37 -9.26
C PHE A 77 21.71 -10.53 -9.65
N HIS A 78 22.05 -11.74 -10.06
CA HIS A 78 23.34 -12.10 -10.61
C HIS A 78 23.14 -12.70 -12.01
N GLY A 79 23.80 -12.09 -12.98
CA GLY A 79 23.85 -12.58 -14.35
C GLY A 79 25.15 -12.19 -15.03
N LYS A 80 25.38 -12.77 -16.21
CA LYS A 80 26.51 -12.47 -17.08
C LYS A 80 25.96 -12.27 -18.49
N LEU A 81 26.29 -11.12 -19.07
CA LEU A 81 26.05 -10.79 -20.46
C LEU A 81 27.32 -11.11 -21.25
N GLU A 82 27.18 -11.90 -22.31
CA GLU A 82 28.25 -12.20 -23.26
C GLU A 82 27.82 -11.69 -24.63
N ILE A 83 28.60 -10.78 -25.22
CA ILE A 83 28.34 -10.14 -26.51
C ILE A 83 29.35 -10.67 -27.51
N ASN A 84 28.87 -11.22 -28.63
CA ASN A 84 29.72 -11.80 -29.66
C ASN A 84 29.89 -10.81 -30.82
N SER A 85 31.03 -10.10 -30.85
CA SER A 85 31.34 -9.10 -31.89
C SER A 85 32.31 -9.65 -32.94
N GLY A 86 31.98 -10.81 -33.51
CA GLY A 86 32.73 -11.45 -34.60
C GLY A 86 34.03 -12.13 -34.18
N SER A 87 35.00 -11.35 -33.66
CA SER A 87 36.34 -11.84 -33.25
C SER A 87 36.68 -11.59 -31.78
N GLU A 88 35.90 -10.78 -31.06
CA GLU A 88 36.06 -10.57 -29.62
C GLU A 88 34.74 -10.85 -28.87
N MET A 89 34.85 -11.59 -27.76
CA MET A 89 33.73 -11.86 -26.85
C MET A 89 33.82 -10.93 -25.64
N THR A 90 33.02 -9.86 -25.64
CA THR A 90 32.97 -8.93 -24.51
C THR A 90 32.02 -9.48 -23.46
N SER A 91 32.49 -9.66 -22.22
CA SER A 91 31.63 -10.14 -21.12
C SER A 91 31.48 -9.10 -20.01
N GLY A 92 30.27 -8.95 -19.49
CA GLY A 92 29.94 -8.04 -18.38
C GLY A 92 29.08 -8.74 -17.32
N HIS A 93 29.32 -8.42 -16.04
CA HIS A 93 28.47 -8.87 -14.94
C HIS A 93 27.22 -7.98 -14.86
N LEU A 94 26.04 -8.60 -14.74
CA LEU A 94 24.77 -7.92 -14.55
C LEU A 94 24.36 -7.95 -13.07
N THR A 95 24.04 -6.79 -12.52
CA THR A 95 23.53 -6.59 -11.15
C THR A 95 22.04 -6.24 -11.16
N ILE A 96 21.46 -6.01 -9.99
CA ILE A 96 20.08 -5.54 -9.85
C ILE A 96 19.83 -4.21 -10.57
N ASP A 97 20.85 -3.35 -10.69
CA ASP A 97 20.78 -2.05 -11.38
C ASP A 97 20.53 -2.19 -12.89
N ASN A 98 20.71 -3.39 -13.44
CA ASN A 98 20.43 -3.72 -14.84
C ASN A 98 19.07 -4.41 -15.06
N LEU A 99 18.29 -4.66 -13.99
CA LEU A 99 17.04 -5.42 -14.05
C LEU A 99 15.80 -4.56 -13.74
N LEU A 100 14.95 -4.36 -14.75
CA LEU A 100 13.63 -3.73 -14.58
C LEU A 100 12.59 -4.78 -14.14
N LEU A 101 11.94 -4.56 -12.99
CA LEU A 101 10.95 -5.48 -12.43
C LEU A 101 9.57 -5.36 -13.11
N ARG A 102 8.89 -6.50 -13.32
CA ARG A 102 7.53 -6.56 -13.90
C ARG A 102 6.52 -5.84 -13.01
N GLY A 103 5.92 -4.76 -13.52
CA GLY A 103 4.93 -3.95 -12.79
C GLY A 103 5.44 -2.58 -12.37
N SER A 104 6.76 -2.38 -12.39
CA SER A 104 7.34 -1.03 -12.36
C SER A 104 6.82 -0.23 -13.55
N ARG A 105 6.46 1.04 -13.32
CA ARG A 105 6.18 1.98 -14.40
C ARG A 105 7.44 2.74 -14.76
N LEU A 106 7.76 2.73 -16.05
CA LEU A 106 8.74 3.66 -16.60
C LEU A 106 8.18 5.08 -16.43
N LYS A 107 8.99 5.97 -15.84
CA LYS A 107 8.75 7.41 -15.75
C LYS A 107 9.99 8.12 -16.29
N ASP A 108 9.84 9.40 -16.59
CA ASP A 108 10.93 10.35 -16.83
C ASP A 108 11.93 9.96 -17.95
N THR A 109 11.49 9.05 -18.84
CA THR A 109 12.22 8.59 -20.02
C THR A 109 11.19 8.27 -21.12
N GLU A 110 11.50 8.60 -22.38
CA GLU A 110 10.53 8.42 -23.49
C GLU A 110 10.33 6.94 -23.85
N TYR A 111 11.41 6.14 -23.80
CA TYR A 111 11.36 4.70 -23.95
C TYR A 111 12.64 4.05 -23.39
N VAL A 112 12.63 2.72 -23.24
CA VAL A 112 13.82 1.89 -22.95
C VAL A 112 13.87 0.69 -23.90
N VAL A 113 15.05 0.12 -24.11
CA VAL A 113 15.24 -1.16 -24.79
C VAL A 113 15.83 -2.14 -23.79
N GLY A 114 15.23 -3.32 -23.65
CA GLY A 114 15.67 -4.35 -22.71
C GLY A 114 15.37 -5.75 -23.23
N CYS A 115 16.12 -6.74 -22.72
CA CYS A 115 15.88 -8.16 -22.99
C CYS A 115 15.02 -8.76 -21.87
N ALA A 116 14.06 -9.62 -22.21
CA ALA A 116 13.21 -10.28 -21.23
C ALA A 116 13.95 -11.48 -20.61
N VAL A 117 14.35 -11.34 -19.34
CA VAL A 117 15.11 -12.38 -18.60
C VAL A 117 14.17 -13.40 -17.93
N TYR A 118 13.09 -12.93 -17.30
CA TYR A 118 12.07 -13.77 -16.68
C TYR A 118 10.69 -13.40 -17.22
N THR A 119 9.81 -14.38 -17.40
CA THR A 119 8.46 -14.17 -17.97
C THR A 119 7.38 -14.86 -17.14
N GLY A 120 6.14 -14.39 -17.24
CA GLY A 120 5.00 -15.02 -16.54
C GLY A 120 5.20 -15.14 -15.02
N GLN A 121 5.03 -16.36 -14.51
CA GLN A 121 5.12 -16.69 -13.08
C GLN A 121 6.55 -16.69 -12.54
N ASP A 122 7.57 -16.83 -13.39
CA ASP A 122 8.99 -16.78 -13.00
C ASP A 122 9.48 -15.36 -12.66
N THR A 123 8.64 -14.34 -12.89
CA THR A 123 9.00 -12.97 -12.54
C THR A 123 9.08 -12.78 -11.03
N LYS A 124 10.14 -12.12 -10.54
CA LYS A 124 10.43 -11.95 -9.11
C LYS A 124 9.22 -11.46 -8.27
N LEU A 125 8.42 -10.54 -8.79
CA LEU A 125 7.20 -10.09 -8.11
C LEU A 125 6.10 -11.17 -8.06
N SER A 126 5.93 -11.96 -9.13
CA SER A 126 5.00 -13.09 -9.15
C SER A 126 5.41 -14.23 -8.21
N LEU A 127 6.70 -14.37 -7.92
CA LEU A 127 7.22 -15.31 -6.91
C LEU A 127 7.00 -14.82 -5.46
N ASN A 128 6.79 -13.52 -5.25
CA ASN A 128 6.42 -12.96 -3.93
C ASN A 128 4.91 -12.98 -3.67
N SER A 129 4.08 -12.95 -4.72
CA SER A 129 2.66 -13.24 -4.60
C SER A 129 2.44 -14.75 -4.45
N LYS A 130 2.41 -15.24 -3.22
CA LYS A 130 1.91 -16.60 -2.94
C LYS A 130 0.45 -16.67 -3.40
N ILE A 131 0.14 -17.54 -4.36
CA ILE A 131 -1.25 -17.87 -4.68
C ILE A 131 -1.83 -18.61 -3.46
N VAL A 132 -2.60 -17.88 -2.64
CA VAL A 132 -3.27 -18.42 -1.44
C VAL A 132 -4.52 -19.20 -1.86
N SER A 133 -4.87 -20.24 -1.09
CA SER A 133 -6.13 -20.98 -1.24
C SER A 133 -7.35 -20.07 -1.16
N ASN A 134 -8.44 -20.43 -1.84
CA ASN A 134 -9.73 -19.75 -1.76
C ASN A 134 -10.13 -19.42 -0.32
N LYS A 135 -10.59 -18.17 -0.11
CA LYS A 135 -11.09 -17.68 1.16
C LYS A 135 -12.50 -18.24 1.39
N PHE A 136 -12.80 -18.63 2.63
CA PHE A 136 -14.11 -19.17 3.02
C PHE A 136 -14.70 -18.34 4.15
N SER A 137 -15.94 -17.91 3.96
CA SER A 137 -16.70 -17.11 4.93
C SER A 137 -16.83 -17.82 6.29
N ILE A 138 -16.82 -17.04 7.37
CA ILE A 138 -17.09 -17.51 8.73
C ILE A 138 -18.58 -17.79 8.88
N ALA A 139 -19.46 -17.02 8.22
CA ALA A 139 -20.89 -17.31 8.18
C ALA A 139 -21.17 -18.68 7.56
N GLU A 140 -20.51 -19.05 6.46
CA GLU A 140 -20.61 -20.40 5.84
C GLU A 140 -20.15 -21.52 6.77
N LYS A 141 -19.03 -21.34 7.47
CA LYS A 141 -18.57 -22.29 8.50
C LYS A 141 -19.59 -22.45 9.62
N SER A 142 -20.29 -21.36 9.97
CA SER A 142 -21.39 -21.37 10.94
C SER A 142 -22.64 -22.09 10.40
N ILE A 143 -23.03 -21.89 9.14
CA ILE A 143 -24.09 -22.66 8.47
C ILE A 143 -23.80 -24.15 8.57
N ASN A 144 -22.59 -24.58 8.20
CA ASN A 144 -22.18 -25.99 8.26
C ASN A 144 -22.25 -26.55 9.70
N LYS A 145 -21.90 -25.75 10.72
CA LYS A 145 -22.04 -26.14 12.12
C LYS A 145 -23.50 -26.29 12.55
N TYR A 146 -24.38 -25.38 12.15
CA TYR A 146 -25.82 -25.51 12.43
C TYR A 146 -26.44 -26.71 11.71
N LEU A 147 -26.06 -26.98 10.46
CA LEU A 147 -26.55 -28.14 9.71
C LEU A 147 -26.20 -29.46 10.39
N ILE A 148 -25.01 -29.59 10.98
CA ILE A 148 -24.66 -30.78 11.78
C ILE A 148 -25.63 -30.96 12.95
N VAL A 149 -26.02 -29.89 13.65
CA VAL A 149 -27.01 -29.95 14.73
C VAL A 149 -28.39 -30.40 14.21
N TYR A 150 -28.85 -29.84 13.09
CA TYR A 150 -30.12 -30.25 12.48
C TYR A 150 -30.12 -31.68 11.93
N VAL A 151 -29.00 -32.18 11.42
CA VAL A 151 -28.84 -33.59 11.02
C VAL A 151 -28.87 -34.52 12.25
N VAL A 152 -28.31 -34.10 13.39
CA VAL A 152 -28.44 -34.86 14.65
C VAL A 152 -29.89 -34.88 15.16
N ILE A 153 -30.62 -33.75 15.07
CA ILE A 153 -32.04 -33.69 15.42
C ILE A 153 -32.85 -34.64 14.51
N LEU A 154 -32.63 -34.59 13.19
CA LEU A 154 -33.25 -35.50 12.22
C LEU A 154 -33.05 -36.98 12.58
N LEU A 155 -31.83 -37.37 12.92
CA LEU A 155 -31.53 -38.75 13.31
C LEU A 155 -32.23 -39.16 14.62
N ILE A 156 -32.38 -38.24 15.58
CA ILE A 156 -33.13 -38.46 16.82
C ILE A 156 -34.63 -38.63 16.52
N GLU A 157 -35.22 -37.77 15.69
CA GLU A 157 -36.64 -37.84 15.29
C GLU A 157 -36.97 -39.13 14.53
N VAL A 158 -36.10 -39.55 13.60
CA VAL A 158 -36.20 -40.81 12.87
C VAL A 158 -36.11 -42.01 13.81
N LEU A 159 -35.13 -42.02 14.72
CA LEU A 159 -34.95 -43.10 15.69
C LEU A 159 -36.16 -43.20 16.63
N ALA A 160 -36.60 -42.07 17.20
CA ALA A 160 -37.74 -42.01 18.11
C ALA A 160 -39.03 -42.47 17.42
N SER A 161 -39.30 -41.99 16.20
CA SER A 161 -40.49 -42.39 15.43
C SER A 161 -40.48 -43.87 15.06
N THR A 162 -39.31 -44.43 14.71
CA THR A 162 -39.16 -45.87 14.42
C THR A 162 -39.40 -46.71 15.68
N MET A 163 -38.87 -46.31 16.83
CA MET A 163 -39.09 -47.01 18.11
C MET A 163 -40.54 -46.93 18.58
N LEU A 164 -41.19 -45.76 18.40
CA LEU A 164 -42.60 -45.57 18.73
C LEU A 164 -43.52 -46.35 17.79
N LYS A 165 -43.16 -46.48 16.50
CA LYS A 165 -43.84 -47.38 15.55
C LYS A 165 -43.80 -48.83 16.03
N LEU A 166 -42.60 -49.35 16.34
CA LEU A 166 -42.42 -50.72 16.83
C LEU A 166 -43.18 -50.97 18.14
N TYR A 167 -43.24 -49.97 19.03
CA TYR A 167 -44.06 -50.05 20.23
C TYR A 167 -45.57 -50.13 19.91
N VAL A 168 -46.06 -49.29 18.99
CA VAL A 168 -47.47 -49.33 18.56
C VAL A 168 -47.84 -50.67 17.91
N GLU A 169 -47.00 -51.18 16.99
CA GLU A 169 -47.20 -52.47 16.32
C GLU A 169 -47.12 -53.67 17.29
N SER A 170 -46.34 -53.58 18.37
CA SER A 170 -46.20 -54.65 19.36
C SER A 170 -47.30 -54.70 20.43
N TYR A 171 -48.00 -53.59 20.69
CA TYR A 171 -48.94 -53.47 21.81
C TYR A 171 -50.40 -53.19 21.42
N LYS A 172 -50.69 -52.66 20.22
CA LYS A 172 -52.08 -52.54 19.74
C LYS A 172 -52.53 -53.83 19.04
N THR A 173 -53.81 -54.16 19.19
CA THR A 173 -54.47 -55.17 18.36
C THR A 173 -54.46 -54.73 16.90
N TRP A 174 -53.97 -55.60 16.01
CA TRP A 174 -53.89 -55.29 14.59
C TRP A 174 -55.28 -55.17 13.95
N ASP A 175 -55.61 -53.99 13.44
CA ASP A 175 -56.93 -53.71 12.89
C ASP A 175 -57.15 -54.34 11.51
N SER A 176 -58.29 -55.00 11.32
CA SER A 176 -58.59 -55.78 10.09
C SER A 176 -58.61 -54.95 8.80
N TYR A 177 -58.73 -53.63 8.87
CA TYR A 177 -58.74 -52.76 7.69
C TYR A 177 -57.33 -52.41 7.17
N LEU A 178 -56.27 -52.72 7.92
CA LEU A 178 -54.87 -52.46 7.55
C LEU A 178 -54.24 -53.59 6.71
N GLY A 179 -54.99 -54.66 6.41
CA GLY A 179 -54.49 -55.84 5.71
C GLY A 179 -53.81 -56.86 6.65
N PRO A 180 -52.97 -57.78 6.12
CA PRO A 180 -52.29 -58.78 6.93
C PRO A 180 -51.20 -58.15 7.81
N SER A 181 -51.08 -58.60 9.06
CA SER A 181 -50.07 -58.10 10.00
C SER A 181 -48.64 -58.28 9.46
N PRO A 182 -47.83 -57.21 9.36
CA PRO A 182 -46.44 -57.31 8.91
C PRO A 182 -45.61 -58.11 9.92
N LYS A 183 -44.70 -58.95 9.42
CA LYS A 183 -43.71 -59.60 10.27
C LYS A 183 -42.58 -58.62 10.53
N ILE A 184 -42.33 -58.29 11.80
CA ILE A 184 -41.21 -57.44 12.22
C ILE A 184 -39.91 -58.14 11.85
N ASN A 185 -39.27 -57.68 10.78
CA ASN A 185 -38.02 -58.18 10.25
C ASN A 185 -37.00 -57.04 10.21
N PHE A 186 -35.70 -57.34 10.28
CA PHE A 186 -34.65 -56.31 10.17
C PHE A 186 -34.80 -55.44 8.91
N SER A 187 -35.22 -56.04 7.78
CA SER A 187 -35.48 -55.31 6.55
C SER A 187 -36.68 -54.35 6.62
N THR A 188 -37.74 -54.66 7.39
CA THR A 188 -38.89 -53.74 7.53
C THR A 188 -38.52 -52.55 8.40
N VAL A 189 -37.75 -52.77 9.49
CA VAL A 189 -37.21 -51.69 10.34
C VAL A 189 -36.33 -50.73 9.55
N ILE A 190 -35.44 -51.22 8.68
CA ILE A 190 -34.64 -50.35 7.79
C ILE A 190 -35.53 -49.59 6.80
N THR A 191 -36.55 -50.24 6.24
CA THR A 191 -37.48 -49.60 5.30
C THR A 191 -38.25 -48.47 5.98
N ASP A 192 -38.74 -48.69 7.20
CA ASP A 192 -39.43 -47.68 8.00
C ASP A 192 -38.50 -46.51 8.36
N MET A 193 -37.27 -46.81 8.82
CA MET A 193 -36.26 -45.80 9.13
C MET A 193 -35.94 -44.92 7.91
N MET A 194 -35.82 -45.51 6.72
CA MET A 194 -35.63 -44.75 5.47
C MET A 194 -36.86 -43.93 5.08
N SER A 195 -38.07 -44.44 5.31
CA SER A 195 -39.32 -43.71 5.06
C SER A 195 -39.45 -42.48 5.98
N PHE A 196 -39.16 -42.62 7.28
CA PHE A 196 -39.09 -41.47 8.19
C PHE A 196 -37.99 -40.48 7.80
N LEU A 197 -36.82 -40.97 7.37
CA LEU A 197 -35.73 -40.11 6.92
C LEU A 197 -36.12 -39.26 5.71
N ILE A 198 -36.84 -39.84 4.74
CA ILE A 198 -37.36 -39.12 3.56
C ILE A 198 -38.42 -38.09 3.98
N LEU A 199 -39.34 -38.47 4.87
CA LEU A 199 -40.44 -37.64 5.36
C LEU A 199 -39.94 -36.42 6.16
N PHE A 200 -38.93 -36.61 7.02
CA PHE A 200 -38.38 -35.56 7.89
C PHE A 200 -37.22 -34.77 7.25
N ASN A 201 -36.73 -35.15 6.07
CA ASN A 201 -35.61 -34.51 5.36
C ASN A 201 -35.75 -32.98 5.22
N TYR A 202 -36.99 -32.46 5.13
CA TYR A 202 -37.27 -31.02 5.04
C TYR A 202 -36.77 -30.19 6.23
N ILE A 203 -36.42 -30.81 7.37
CA ILE A 203 -35.74 -30.13 8.47
C ILE A 203 -34.38 -29.55 8.06
N VAL A 204 -33.72 -30.14 7.05
CA VAL A 204 -32.47 -29.64 6.47
C VAL A 204 -32.80 -28.65 5.34
N PRO A 205 -32.47 -27.34 5.48
CA PRO A 205 -32.92 -26.31 4.55
C PRO A 205 -32.08 -26.29 3.25
N ILE A 206 -32.34 -27.22 2.33
CA ILE A 206 -31.59 -27.33 1.04
C ILE A 206 -31.59 -26.01 0.25
N SER A 207 -32.68 -25.25 0.31
CA SER A 207 -32.81 -23.95 -0.37
C SER A 207 -32.05 -22.79 0.28
N LEU A 208 -31.58 -22.93 1.53
CA LEU A 208 -30.81 -21.89 2.24
C LEU A 208 -29.58 -21.47 1.44
N TYR A 209 -28.79 -22.43 0.95
CA TYR A 209 -27.57 -22.15 0.20
C TYR A 209 -27.83 -21.30 -1.04
N VAL A 210 -28.85 -21.63 -1.85
CA VAL A 210 -29.20 -20.85 -3.05
C VAL A 210 -29.63 -19.44 -2.70
N THR A 211 -30.45 -19.28 -1.66
CA THR A 211 -30.93 -17.97 -1.24
C THR A 211 -29.80 -17.10 -0.68
N VAL A 212 -28.86 -17.69 0.06
CA VAL A 212 -27.64 -17.02 0.52
C VAL A 212 -26.76 -16.61 -0.66
N GLU A 213 -26.47 -17.51 -1.58
CA GLU A 213 -25.66 -17.24 -2.78
C GLU A 213 -26.27 -16.15 -3.66
N LEU A 214 -27.58 -16.18 -3.88
CA LEU A 214 -28.29 -15.15 -4.64
C LEU A 214 -28.27 -13.80 -3.90
N GLN A 215 -28.45 -13.80 -2.57
CA GLN A 215 -28.37 -12.58 -1.76
C GLN A 215 -26.96 -11.98 -1.75
N LYS A 216 -25.91 -12.82 -1.70
CA LYS A 216 -24.51 -12.42 -1.86
C LYS A 216 -24.27 -11.80 -3.24
N PHE A 217 -24.67 -12.50 -4.30
CA PHE A 217 -24.51 -12.04 -5.68
C PHE A 217 -25.26 -10.72 -5.96
N LEU A 218 -26.48 -10.56 -5.47
CA LEU A 218 -27.21 -9.28 -5.58
C LEU A 218 -26.59 -8.18 -4.71
N GLY A 219 -25.98 -8.55 -3.58
CA GLY A 219 -25.22 -7.66 -2.71
C GLY A 219 -24.02 -7.02 -3.40
N SER A 220 -23.28 -7.75 -4.23
CA SER A 220 -22.09 -7.19 -4.90
C SER A 220 -22.45 -6.07 -5.89
N PHE A 221 -23.63 -6.11 -6.53
CA PHE A 221 -24.11 -5.00 -7.35
C PHE A 221 -24.43 -3.75 -6.52
N PHE A 222 -25.03 -3.88 -5.33
CA PHE A 222 -25.25 -2.71 -4.46
C PHE A 222 -23.95 -2.05 -4.00
N PHE A 223 -22.85 -2.81 -3.89
CA PHE A 223 -21.53 -2.24 -3.61
C PHE A 223 -20.99 -1.42 -4.78
N GLY A 224 -21.15 -1.90 -6.02
CA GLY A 224 -20.69 -1.20 -7.23
C GLY A 224 -21.59 -0.08 -7.74
N TRP A 225 -22.87 -0.05 -7.32
CA TRP A 225 -23.83 1.00 -7.67
C TRP A 225 -23.89 2.15 -6.65
N ASP A 226 -23.07 2.12 -5.60
CA ASP A 226 -23.05 3.19 -4.60
C ASP A 226 -22.33 4.45 -5.13
N LEU A 227 -23.10 5.50 -5.37
CA LEU A 227 -22.61 6.78 -5.86
C LEU A 227 -21.68 7.49 -4.87
N ASP A 228 -21.79 7.22 -3.56
CA ASP A 228 -20.88 7.81 -2.57
C ASP A 228 -19.50 7.13 -2.57
N MET A 229 -19.36 5.98 -3.23
CA MET A 229 -18.08 5.27 -3.45
C MET A 229 -17.62 5.33 -4.92
N TYR A 230 -18.22 6.21 -5.73
CA TYR A 230 -17.85 6.46 -7.12
C TYR A 230 -16.90 7.66 -7.24
N ASP A 231 -15.87 7.53 -8.07
CA ASP A 231 -14.85 8.56 -8.28
C ASP A 231 -15.10 9.34 -9.57
N SER A 232 -15.65 10.56 -9.43
CA SER A 232 -15.89 11.49 -10.54
C SER A 232 -14.62 11.91 -11.28
N ASP A 233 -13.46 11.89 -10.62
CA ASP A 233 -12.19 12.34 -11.21
C ASP A 233 -11.59 11.27 -12.16
N ARG A 234 -11.99 10.01 -11.96
CA ARG A 234 -11.42 8.84 -12.65
C ARG A 234 -12.43 8.00 -13.44
N ASP A 235 -13.71 8.37 -13.40
CA ASP A 235 -14.85 7.63 -13.95
C ASP A 235 -14.77 6.14 -13.55
N GLN A 236 -14.68 5.89 -12.25
CA GLN A 236 -14.45 4.56 -11.68
C GLN A 236 -15.37 4.30 -10.48
N PRO A 237 -16.28 3.33 -10.57
CA PRO A 237 -17.06 2.86 -9.43
C PRO A 237 -16.23 1.95 -8.52
N ALA A 238 -16.75 1.69 -7.32
CA ALA A 238 -16.30 0.56 -6.51
C ALA A 238 -16.56 -0.79 -7.23
N LEU A 239 -15.73 -1.78 -6.94
CA LEU A 239 -15.73 -3.10 -7.56
C LEU A 239 -15.73 -4.18 -6.46
N ALA A 240 -16.51 -5.23 -6.67
CA ALA A 240 -16.46 -6.46 -5.90
C ALA A 240 -16.03 -7.59 -6.84
N ASN A 241 -14.82 -8.13 -6.62
CA ASN A 241 -14.21 -9.18 -7.45
C ASN A 241 -14.64 -10.60 -6.99
N THR A 242 -15.27 -10.71 -5.83
CA THR A 242 -16.01 -11.87 -5.32
C THR A 242 -17.27 -11.37 -4.62
N SER A 243 -18.36 -12.13 -4.69
CA SER A 243 -19.54 -11.93 -3.84
C SER A 243 -19.52 -12.78 -2.55
N ASP A 244 -18.58 -13.73 -2.42
CA ASP A 244 -18.52 -14.73 -1.33
C ASP A 244 -18.25 -14.12 0.04
N LEU A 245 -17.59 -12.95 0.09
CA LEU A 245 -17.06 -12.34 1.32
C LEU A 245 -17.80 -11.05 1.72
N ASN A 246 -18.97 -10.79 1.15
CA ASN A 246 -19.74 -9.57 1.39
C ASN A 246 -20.04 -9.35 2.90
N GLU A 247 -20.46 -10.40 3.61
CA GLU A 247 -20.74 -10.33 5.04
C GLU A 247 -19.50 -10.17 5.92
N GLU A 248 -18.34 -10.61 5.45
CA GLU A 248 -17.08 -10.58 6.21
C GLU A 248 -16.56 -9.13 6.38
N LEU A 249 -16.89 -8.23 5.44
CA LEU A 249 -16.68 -6.77 5.58
C LEU A 249 -17.28 -6.20 6.87
N GLY A 250 -18.39 -6.78 7.37
CA GLY A 250 -19.06 -6.37 8.59
C GLY A 250 -18.44 -6.91 9.88
N GLN A 251 -17.43 -7.78 9.78
CA GLN A 251 -16.85 -8.50 10.93
C GLN A 251 -15.40 -8.08 11.26
N VAL A 252 -14.81 -7.17 10.49
CA VAL A 252 -13.39 -6.78 10.60
C VAL A 252 -13.04 -6.25 12.00
N GLU A 253 -12.10 -6.91 12.68
CA GLU A 253 -11.54 -6.47 13.97
C GLU A 253 -10.17 -5.81 13.81
N TYR A 254 -9.36 -6.27 12.85
CA TYR A 254 -8.03 -5.74 12.57
C TYR A 254 -7.89 -5.34 11.10
N LEU A 255 -7.42 -4.11 10.87
CA LEU A 255 -7.13 -3.57 9.54
C LEU A 255 -5.61 -3.37 9.38
N PHE A 256 -5.03 -4.02 8.38
CA PHE A 256 -3.66 -3.80 7.93
C PHE A 256 -3.67 -2.85 6.73
N THR A 257 -2.96 -1.73 6.79
CA THR A 257 -2.93 -0.72 5.71
C THR A 257 -1.49 -0.44 5.28
N ASP A 258 -1.22 -0.31 3.98
CA ASP A 258 0.02 0.34 3.54
C ASP A 258 -0.04 1.86 3.76
N LYS A 259 1.12 2.53 3.67
CA LYS A 259 1.29 3.98 3.84
C LYS A 259 1.32 4.72 2.50
N THR A 260 2.13 4.26 1.54
CA THR A 260 2.39 4.97 0.28
C THR A 260 1.28 4.61 -0.72
N GLY A 261 0.73 5.60 -1.42
CA GLY A 261 -0.37 5.36 -2.38
C GLY A 261 -1.71 4.95 -1.75
N THR A 262 -1.71 4.57 -0.47
CA THR A 262 -2.88 4.13 0.32
C THR A 262 -3.33 5.19 1.31
N LEU A 263 -2.49 5.57 2.29
CA LEU A 263 -2.78 6.70 3.19
C LEU A 263 -2.34 8.03 2.57
N THR A 264 -1.27 8.03 1.77
CA THR A 264 -0.76 9.21 1.07
C THR A 264 -1.10 9.21 -0.42
N GLU A 265 -1.15 10.39 -1.03
CA GLU A 265 -1.28 10.57 -2.49
C GLU A 265 0.06 10.35 -3.24
N ASN A 266 1.15 10.09 -2.50
CA ASN A 266 2.54 10.14 -3.00
C ASN A 266 2.86 11.50 -3.66
N LEU A 267 2.34 12.58 -3.07
CA LEU A 267 2.52 13.97 -3.52
C LEU A 267 3.23 14.76 -2.43
N MET A 268 4.48 15.14 -2.70
CA MET A 268 5.28 15.98 -1.82
C MET A 268 4.98 17.46 -2.10
N VAL A 269 4.73 18.25 -1.06
CA VAL A 269 4.39 19.67 -1.15
C VAL A 269 5.24 20.48 -0.18
N PHE A 270 6.03 21.42 -0.68
CA PHE A 270 6.69 22.41 0.18
C PHE A 270 5.64 23.24 0.92
N ARG A 271 5.77 23.36 2.25
CA ARG A 271 4.82 24.09 3.09
C ARG A 271 5.45 25.24 3.86
N ARG A 272 6.60 25.00 4.49
CA ARG A 272 7.26 25.97 5.37
C ARG A 272 8.77 25.96 5.17
N CYS A 273 9.40 27.06 5.53
CA CYS A 273 10.83 27.09 5.83
C CYS A 273 11.12 27.96 7.05
N SER A 274 12.30 27.78 7.62
CA SER A 274 12.90 28.68 8.62
C SER A 274 14.15 29.28 8.00
N ILE A 275 14.23 30.61 7.87
CA ILE A 275 15.38 31.36 7.32
C ILE A 275 15.73 32.46 8.32
N ASP A 276 17.00 32.53 8.73
CA ASP A 276 17.51 33.41 9.80
C ASP A 276 16.62 33.49 11.07
N GLY A 277 16.12 32.34 11.55
CA GLY A 277 15.28 32.28 12.76
C GLY A 277 13.82 32.75 12.57
N ASN A 278 13.44 33.20 11.37
CA ASN A 278 12.05 33.52 11.02
C ASN A 278 11.40 32.34 10.28
N VAL A 279 10.14 32.04 10.61
CA VAL A 279 9.37 30.99 9.92
C VAL A 279 8.55 31.60 8.79
N TYR A 280 8.62 31.01 7.61
CA TYR A 280 7.85 31.39 6.43
C TYR A 280 6.98 30.21 5.97
N MET A 281 5.84 30.50 5.34
CA MET A 281 4.96 29.52 4.73
C MET A 281 4.60 29.88 3.29
N GLU A 282 4.35 28.88 2.46
CA GLU A 282 3.67 29.06 1.17
C GLU A 282 2.19 28.70 1.36
N LYS A 283 1.27 29.66 1.15
CA LYS A 283 -0.17 29.42 1.29
C LYS A 283 -0.68 28.75 0.01
N ASP A 284 -0.99 27.46 0.11
CA ASP A 284 -1.64 26.65 -0.94
C ASP A 284 -1.05 26.84 -2.36
N CYS A 285 0.28 26.82 -2.45
CA CYS A 285 1.03 26.95 -3.71
C CYS A 285 0.74 28.23 -4.52
N ASP A 286 0.40 29.34 -3.84
CA ASP A 286 0.16 30.65 -4.45
C ASP A 286 1.42 31.32 -5.03
N GLY A 287 2.60 30.74 -4.80
CA GLY A 287 3.90 31.24 -5.23
C GLY A 287 4.42 32.43 -4.42
N ASN A 288 3.90 32.68 -3.21
CA ASN A 288 4.39 33.74 -2.34
C ASN A 288 4.77 33.21 -0.95
N LEU A 289 5.95 33.60 -0.48
CA LEU A 289 6.32 33.41 0.92
C LEU A 289 5.54 34.39 1.80
N HIS A 290 4.96 33.86 2.87
CA HIS A 290 4.32 34.61 3.94
C HIS A 290 5.13 34.43 5.22
N LEU A 291 5.50 35.53 5.88
CA LEU A 291 6.12 35.51 7.21
C LEU A 291 5.07 35.10 8.24
N LEU A 292 5.39 34.08 9.04
CA LEU A 292 4.53 33.59 10.12
C LEU A 292 4.82 34.40 11.41
N PRO A 293 3.81 34.93 12.10
CA PRO A 293 4.02 35.56 13.41
C PRO A 293 4.42 34.53 14.46
N SER A 294 5.05 34.99 15.54
CA SER A 294 5.48 34.14 16.67
C SER A 294 4.32 33.46 17.42
N SER A 295 3.07 33.87 17.18
CA SER A 295 1.85 33.19 17.64
C SER A 295 1.63 31.83 16.93
N GLY A 296 2.26 31.61 15.77
CA GLY A 296 2.09 30.43 14.94
C GLY A 296 0.76 30.38 14.18
N ASN A 297 -0.04 31.45 14.22
CA ASN A 297 -1.36 31.51 13.59
C ASN A 297 -1.22 31.75 12.06
N GLU A 298 -1.79 30.86 11.24
CA GLU A 298 -1.67 30.92 9.78
C GLU A 298 -2.49 32.08 9.18
N GLU A 299 -3.59 32.46 9.80
CA GLU A 299 -4.46 33.55 9.30
C GLU A 299 -3.75 34.91 9.31
N GLU A 300 -2.92 35.16 10.33
CA GLU A 300 -2.15 36.38 10.54
C GLU A 300 -0.89 36.49 9.66
N ALA A 301 -0.54 35.45 8.87
CA ALA A 301 0.72 35.41 8.12
C ALA A 301 0.79 36.46 6.99
N VAL A 302 1.84 37.28 7.01
CA VAL A 302 2.01 38.48 6.16
C VAL A 302 2.78 38.14 4.89
N LYS A 303 2.20 38.45 3.72
CA LYS A 303 2.84 38.25 2.41
C LYS A 303 4.07 39.15 2.24
N LEU A 304 5.21 38.56 1.87
CA LEU A 304 6.41 39.31 1.49
C LEU A 304 6.25 39.96 0.10
N THR A 305 6.59 41.25 0.01
CA THR A 305 6.63 42.02 -1.25
C THR A 305 8.03 42.12 -1.85
N SER A 306 9.06 41.98 -1.02
CA SER A 306 10.48 41.97 -1.38
C SER A 306 11.22 40.98 -0.50
N TRP A 307 12.30 40.38 -1.02
CA TRP A 307 13.12 39.42 -0.29
C TRP A 307 14.46 40.01 0.12
N GLU A 308 14.87 39.69 1.34
CA GLU A 308 16.21 39.95 1.87
C GLU A 308 17.25 39.02 1.22
N GLY A 309 18.54 39.35 1.36
CA GLY A 309 19.63 38.61 0.74
C GLY A 309 19.63 37.11 1.09
N ASP A 310 19.34 36.78 2.35
CA ASP A 310 19.34 35.40 2.84
C ASP A 310 18.19 34.57 2.26
N ILE A 311 17.03 35.20 1.97
CA ILE A 311 15.89 34.53 1.33
C ILE A 311 16.21 34.23 -0.14
N TRP A 312 16.86 35.16 -0.85
CA TRP A 312 17.38 34.88 -2.20
C TRP A 312 18.40 33.74 -2.20
N HIS A 313 19.36 33.79 -1.27
CA HIS A 313 20.40 32.76 -1.13
C HIS A 313 19.78 31.39 -0.82
N PHE A 314 18.73 31.33 0.02
CA PHE A 314 17.94 30.14 0.30
C PHE A 314 17.27 29.56 -0.95
N MET A 315 16.55 30.36 -1.72
CA MET A 315 15.88 29.88 -2.93
C MET A 315 16.85 29.49 -4.04
N ILE A 316 18.03 30.14 -4.12
CA ILE A 316 19.13 29.74 -5.01
C ILE A 316 19.71 28.38 -4.57
N SER A 317 20.01 28.19 -3.28
CA SER A 317 20.57 26.92 -2.78
C SER A 317 19.66 25.71 -3.07
N ILE A 318 18.35 25.90 -2.92
CA ILE A 318 17.33 24.89 -3.22
C ILE A 318 17.26 24.56 -4.72
N SER A 319 17.40 25.57 -5.59
CA SER A 319 17.34 25.42 -7.04
C SER A 319 18.67 25.02 -7.70
N LEU A 320 19.72 24.79 -6.89
CA LEU A 320 21.02 24.26 -7.33
C LEU A 320 21.33 22.87 -6.74
N CYS A 321 21.10 22.69 -5.44
CA CYS A 321 21.50 21.47 -4.73
C CYS A 321 20.48 20.35 -4.94
N HIS A 322 20.46 19.72 -6.11
CA HIS A 322 19.53 18.63 -6.45
C HIS A 322 20.00 17.78 -7.65
N VAL A 323 19.33 16.64 -7.89
CA VAL A 323 19.49 15.83 -9.12
C VAL A 323 18.22 15.88 -10.01
N VAL A 324 17.41 16.92 -9.81
CA VAL A 324 16.17 17.18 -10.58
C VAL A 324 16.49 17.55 -12.02
N GLN A 325 15.87 16.85 -12.97
CA GLN A 325 15.93 17.09 -14.40
C GLN A 325 14.68 17.84 -14.88
N ILE A 326 14.78 18.47 -16.06
CA ILE A 326 13.66 19.16 -16.70
C ILE A 326 13.03 18.21 -17.72
N ALA A 327 11.70 18.09 -17.67
CA ALA A 327 10.93 17.23 -18.57
C ALA A 327 11.19 17.61 -20.05
N PRO A 328 11.26 16.62 -20.96
CA PRO A 328 11.58 16.88 -22.36
C PRO A 328 10.51 17.77 -23.03
N PRO A 329 10.88 18.59 -24.04
CA PRO A 329 9.96 19.53 -24.68
C PRO A 329 8.69 18.88 -25.28
N SER A 330 8.77 17.59 -25.63
CA SER A 330 7.68 16.75 -26.14
C SER A 330 6.46 16.71 -25.21
N GLN A 331 6.65 16.78 -23.89
CA GLN A 331 5.56 16.67 -22.90
C GLN A 331 4.88 18.03 -22.60
N ARG A 332 5.53 19.15 -22.94
CA ARG A 332 5.09 20.51 -22.61
C ARG A 332 3.62 20.84 -22.97
N PRO A 333 3.08 20.53 -24.16
CA PRO A 333 1.72 20.94 -24.52
C PRO A 333 0.63 20.21 -23.70
N GLU A 334 0.83 18.93 -23.37
CA GLU A 334 -0.13 18.17 -22.54
C GLU A 334 -0.17 18.71 -21.10
N ILE A 335 1.00 19.10 -20.57
CA ILE A 335 1.13 19.69 -19.23
C ILE A 335 0.45 21.06 -19.18
N VAL A 336 0.66 21.91 -20.20
CA VAL A 336 0.00 23.22 -20.32
C VAL A 336 -1.51 23.05 -20.34
N ALA A 337 -2.06 22.12 -21.12
CA ALA A 337 -3.50 21.85 -21.16
C ALA A 337 -4.05 21.41 -19.78
N LYS A 338 -3.37 20.49 -19.10
CA LYS A 338 -3.76 20.02 -17.75
C LYS A 338 -3.71 21.14 -16.71
N ARG A 339 -2.65 21.96 -16.69
CA ARG A 339 -2.51 23.10 -15.76
C ARG A 339 -3.58 24.16 -15.99
N THR A 340 -3.94 24.46 -17.25
CA THR A 340 -5.01 25.42 -17.58
C THR A 340 -6.38 24.92 -17.09
N SER A 341 -6.76 23.68 -17.43
CA SER A 341 -8.01 23.06 -16.99
C SER A 341 -8.12 22.98 -15.44
N PHE A 342 -7.02 22.67 -14.75
CA PHE A 342 -6.99 22.63 -13.29
C PHE A 342 -7.17 24.03 -12.68
N ARG A 343 -6.51 25.06 -13.22
CA ARG A 343 -6.65 26.46 -12.75
C ARG A 343 -8.05 27.02 -12.98
N GLU A 344 -8.73 26.65 -14.06
CA GLU A 344 -10.14 26.98 -14.30
C GLU A 344 -11.07 26.28 -13.29
N SER A 345 -10.84 24.99 -13.03
CA SER A 345 -11.62 24.20 -12.07
C SER A 345 -11.47 24.72 -10.63
N PHE A 346 -10.27 25.19 -10.25
CA PHE A 346 -10.00 25.84 -8.97
C PHE A 346 -10.69 27.22 -8.88
N ARG A 347 -10.63 28.05 -9.94
CA ARG A 347 -11.35 29.34 -10.00
C ARG A 347 -12.86 29.18 -9.82
N LEU A 348 -13.43 28.10 -10.34
CA LEU A 348 -14.85 27.76 -10.18
C LEU A 348 -15.20 27.15 -8.80
N LYS A 349 -14.23 27.04 -7.87
CA LYS A 349 -14.37 26.38 -6.56
C LYS A 349 -14.87 24.92 -6.62
N LYS A 350 -14.83 24.28 -7.80
CA LYS A 350 -15.18 22.86 -7.98
C LYS A 350 -14.16 21.94 -7.32
N ILE A 351 -12.91 22.38 -7.25
CA ILE A 351 -11.82 21.72 -6.56
C ILE A 351 -11.42 22.61 -5.38
N THR A 352 -11.60 22.12 -4.15
CA THR A 352 -11.24 22.82 -2.91
C THR A 352 -9.80 22.56 -2.48
N ARG A 353 -9.13 21.55 -3.06
CA ARG A 353 -7.81 21.05 -2.61
C ARG A 353 -6.75 21.21 -3.71
N VAL A 354 -5.67 21.93 -3.39
CA VAL A 354 -4.61 22.30 -4.35
C VAL A 354 -3.68 21.13 -4.67
N ASN A 355 -3.33 20.95 -5.95
CA ASN A 355 -2.22 20.09 -6.39
C ASN A 355 -1.04 20.97 -6.86
N SER A 356 0.09 20.89 -6.14
CA SER A 356 1.29 21.71 -6.34
C SER A 356 1.82 21.70 -7.78
N SER A 357 1.90 20.50 -8.38
CA SER A 357 2.44 20.30 -9.73
C SER A 357 1.53 20.85 -10.85
N LEU A 358 0.21 20.94 -10.58
CA LEU A 358 -0.82 21.39 -11.52
C LEU A 358 -1.21 22.87 -11.36
N MET A 359 -0.92 23.51 -10.22
CA MET A 359 -1.19 24.95 -10.03
C MET A 359 -0.09 25.89 -10.52
N MET A 360 1.11 25.37 -10.78
CA MET A 360 2.19 26.13 -11.44
C MET A 360 1.70 26.89 -12.68
N HIS A 361 2.30 28.05 -12.95
CA HIS A 361 2.01 28.80 -14.17
C HIS A 361 2.25 27.91 -15.41
N PRO A 362 1.41 27.97 -16.46
CA PRO A 362 1.59 27.12 -17.64
C PRO A 362 2.98 27.25 -18.29
N ASP A 363 3.59 28.44 -18.21
CA ASP A 363 4.91 28.71 -18.78
C ASP A 363 6.09 28.09 -18.00
N LEU A 364 5.90 27.75 -16.71
CA LEU A 364 6.94 27.12 -15.89
C LEU A 364 7.28 25.73 -16.44
N PRO A 365 8.56 25.31 -16.39
CA PRO A 365 8.94 23.95 -16.74
C PRO A 365 8.21 22.90 -15.88
N GLN A 366 8.26 21.65 -16.31
CA GLN A 366 7.95 20.52 -15.45
C GLN A 366 9.26 19.87 -15.03
N TYR A 367 9.34 19.51 -13.75
CA TYR A 367 10.49 18.88 -13.15
C TYR A 367 10.27 17.37 -12.96
N GLN A 368 11.33 16.59 -13.14
CA GLN A 368 11.37 15.13 -13.05
C GLN A 368 12.55 14.77 -12.13
N ALA A 369 12.36 13.85 -11.19
CA ALA A 369 13.38 13.52 -10.20
C ALA A 369 13.11 12.17 -9.54
N ALA A 370 14.18 11.44 -9.23
CA ALA A 370 14.09 10.20 -8.46
C ALA A 370 13.60 10.44 -7.01
N SER A 371 13.90 11.61 -6.43
CA SER A 371 13.41 12.01 -5.11
C SER A 371 12.26 13.00 -5.24
N ALA A 372 11.10 12.62 -4.71
CA ALA A 372 9.91 13.47 -4.67
C ALA A 372 10.10 14.69 -3.75
N ASP A 373 10.91 14.57 -2.68
CA ASP A 373 11.23 15.67 -1.78
C ASP A 373 12.00 16.77 -2.53
N GLU A 374 12.98 16.41 -3.36
CA GLU A 374 13.74 17.38 -4.18
C GLU A 374 12.87 18.07 -5.21
N LYS A 375 12.00 17.29 -5.88
CA LYS A 375 11.04 17.83 -6.84
C LYS A 375 10.14 18.87 -6.19
N ALA A 376 9.60 18.59 -5.01
CA ALA A 376 8.74 19.54 -4.29
C ALA A 376 9.45 20.86 -3.97
N LEU A 377 10.75 20.80 -3.63
CA LEU A 377 11.59 21.96 -3.34
C LEU A 377 11.89 22.79 -4.60
N VAL A 378 12.28 22.18 -5.71
CA VAL A 378 12.53 22.90 -6.98
C VAL A 378 11.24 23.47 -7.57
N GLU A 379 10.13 22.72 -7.46
CA GLU A 379 8.80 23.24 -7.82
C GLU A 379 8.43 24.46 -6.96
N ALA A 380 8.81 24.50 -5.68
CA ALA A 380 8.58 25.65 -4.80
C ALA A 380 9.45 26.86 -5.17
N SER A 381 10.75 26.67 -5.41
CA SER A 381 11.62 27.77 -5.84
C SER A 381 11.12 28.40 -7.15
N ALA A 382 10.68 27.57 -8.10
CA ALA A 382 10.13 28.01 -9.38
C ALA A 382 8.79 28.76 -9.24
N ARG A 383 7.90 28.32 -8.34
CA ARG A 383 6.66 29.08 -8.00
C ARG A 383 6.98 30.43 -7.38
N CYS A 384 7.99 30.48 -6.51
CA CYS A 384 8.43 31.69 -5.82
C CYS A 384 9.27 32.65 -6.69
N GLY A 385 9.62 32.27 -7.93
CA GLY A 385 10.28 33.15 -8.90
C GLY A 385 11.76 32.83 -9.20
N VAL A 386 12.33 31.78 -8.60
CA VAL A 386 13.68 31.26 -8.86
C VAL A 386 13.56 29.99 -9.71
N ILE A 387 13.63 30.15 -11.02
CA ILE A 387 13.26 29.10 -11.99
C ILE A 387 14.51 28.39 -12.50
N PHE A 388 14.66 27.10 -12.17
CA PHE A 388 15.68 26.25 -12.79
C PHE A 388 15.32 25.98 -14.27
N GLN A 389 16.19 26.35 -15.21
CA GLN A 389 15.89 26.38 -16.65
C GLN A 389 16.69 25.42 -17.53
N LYS A 390 17.93 25.11 -17.16
CA LYS A 390 18.80 24.25 -17.97
C LYS A 390 19.80 23.56 -17.06
N ASP A 391 19.87 22.24 -17.19
CA ASP A 391 20.94 21.42 -16.65
C ASP A 391 21.85 20.94 -17.78
N THR A 392 23.15 20.97 -17.55
CA THR A 392 24.15 20.29 -18.37
C THR A 392 25.22 19.67 -17.47
N ASN A 393 26.11 18.88 -18.03
CA ASN A 393 27.19 18.26 -17.27
C ASN A 393 28.17 19.29 -16.67
N GLU A 394 28.29 20.48 -17.28
CA GLU A 394 29.27 21.52 -16.91
C GLU A 394 28.63 22.80 -16.35
N GLU A 395 27.39 23.12 -16.73
CA GLU A 395 26.71 24.38 -16.37
C GLU A 395 25.24 24.16 -15.96
N MET A 396 24.80 24.93 -14.97
CA MET A 396 23.40 25.05 -14.54
C MET A 396 22.92 26.49 -14.71
N HIS A 397 21.69 26.67 -15.19
CA HIS A 397 21.09 27.99 -15.42
C HIS A 397 19.83 28.19 -14.60
N ILE A 398 19.77 29.30 -13.88
CA ILE A 398 18.61 29.73 -13.08
C ILE A 398 18.15 31.10 -13.58
N GLN A 399 16.85 31.28 -13.77
CA GLN A 399 16.25 32.58 -14.06
C GLN A 399 15.70 33.22 -12.78
N ILE A 400 16.15 34.44 -12.49
CA ILE A 400 15.67 35.30 -11.41
C ILE A 400 15.25 36.63 -12.02
N ASN A 401 14.02 37.08 -11.81
CA ASN A 401 13.51 38.38 -12.32
C ASN A 401 13.77 38.61 -13.83
N LYS A 402 13.72 37.54 -14.64
CA LYS A 402 14.06 37.47 -16.08
C LYS A 402 15.55 37.51 -16.43
N ASN A 403 16.44 37.75 -15.48
CA ASN A 403 17.89 37.60 -15.66
C ASN A 403 18.29 36.13 -15.49
N VAL A 404 19.17 35.61 -16.36
CA VAL A 404 19.69 34.25 -16.26
C VAL A 404 21.05 34.28 -15.59
N MET A 405 21.16 33.64 -14.42
CA MET A 405 22.41 33.36 -13.74
C MET A 405 22.95 32.01 -14.19
N VAL A 406 24.25 31.95 -14.45
CA VAL A 406 24.95 30.73 -14.89
C VAL A 406 25.92 30.31 -13.79
N PHE A 407 25.84 29.05 -13.39
CA PHE A 407 26.70 28.42 -12.40
C PHE A 407 27.45 27.26 -13.05
N GLN A 408 28.77 27.31 -13.04
CA GLN A 408 29.61 26.20 -13.48
C GLN A 408 29.57 25.10 -12.40
N LYS A 409 29.15 23.90 -12.78
CA LYS A 409 29.10 22.71 -11.93
C LYS A 409 30.51 22.13 -11.81
N LEU A 410 31.06 22.11 -10.59
CA LEU A 410 32.41 21.58 -10.34
C LEU A 410 32.36 20.13 -9.87
N GLU A 411 31.50 19.81 -8.90
CA GLU A 411 31.44 18.49 -8.28
C GLU A 411 30.06 18.24 -7.64
N ILE A 412 29.59 16.98 -7.65
CA ILE A 412 28.36 16.56 -6.96
C ILE A 412 28.70 15.48 -5.93
N LEU A 413 28.42 15.75 -4.66
CA LEU A 413 28.55 14.79 -3.57
C LEU A 413 27.19 14.12 -3.34
N GLU A 414 26.91 13.08 -4.13
CA GLU A 414 25.64 12.34 -4.16
C GLU A 414 25.12 11.93 -2.77
N PHE A 415 23.80 11.80 -2.65
CA PHE A 415 23.16 11.33 -1.42
C PHE A 415 23.49 9.85 -1.17
N THR A 416 23.91 9.52 0.05
CA THR A 416 23.97 8.13 0.52
C THR A 416 23.19 7.96 1.82
N SER A 417 22.61 6.78 2.03
CA SER A 417 21.85 6.48 3.26
C SER A 417 22.68 6.56 4.54
N GLU A 418 24.00 6.33 4.44
CA GLU A 418 24.97 6.48 5.54
C GLU A 418 25.24 7.96 5.85
N ARG A 419 25.45 8.80 4.81
CA ARG A 419 25.80 10.22 4.99
C ARG A 419 24.57 11.10 5.28
N LYS A 420 23.36 10.64 4.94
CA LYS A 420 22.05 11.31 5.10
C LYS A 420 21.96 12.75 4.55
N ARG A 421 22.82 13.13 3.61
CA ARG A 421 22.89 14.46 2.98
C ARG A 421 23.49 14.38 1.58
N MET A 422 23.25 15.41 0.77
CA MET A 422 23.95 15.65 -0.49
C MET A 422 24.58 17.05 -0.46
N SER A 423 25.59 17.25 -1.28
CA SER A 423 26.14 18.59 -1.55
C SER A 423 26.43 18.77 -3.02
N ILE A 424 26.38 20.02 -3.49
CA ILE A 424 26.87 20.41 -4.81
C ILE A 424 27.89 21.53 -4.66
N ILE A 425 28.95 21.49 -5.47
CA ILE A 425 29.94 22.55 -5.55
C ILE A 425 29.80 23.22 -6.90
N VAL A 426 29.54 24.52 -6.85
CA VAL A 426 29.36 25.37 -8.03
C VAL A 426 30.32 26.55 -7.97
N LYS A 427 30.61 27.10 -9.14
CA LYS A 427 31.33 28.35 -9.30
C LYS A 427 30.43 29.34 -10.02
N ASP A 428 30.29 30.54 -9.46
CA ASP A 428 29.41 31.56 -10.01
C ASP A 428 30.09 32.43 -11.08
N SER A 429 29.32 33.38 -11.63
CA SER A 429 29.79 34.36 -12.60
C SER A 429 30.81 35.37 -12.05
N ALA A 430 30.95 35.51 -10.72
CA ALA A 430 31.97 36.32 -10.06
C ALA A 430 33.29 35.56 -9.83
N ASN A 431 33.34 34.27 -10.21
CA ASN A 431 34.38 33.28 -9.90
C ASN A 431 34.46 32.83 -8.43
N ASP A 432 33.47 33.14 -7.60
CA ASP A 432 33.38 32.60 -6.25
C ASP A 432 32.96 31.12 -6.30
N ILE A 433 33.54 30.29 -5.42
CA ILE A 433 33.21 28.87 -5.29
C ILE A 433 32.30 28.68 -4.08
N TRP A 434 31.13 28.09 -4.33
CA TRP A 434 30.08 27.86 -3.35
C TRP A 434 29.80 26.37 -3.23
N LEU A 435 29.86 25.84 -2.00
CA LEU A 435 29.32 24.54 -1.65
C LEU A 435 27.93 24.74 -1.03
N TYR A 436 26.92 24.09 -1.61
CA TYR A 436 25.57 24.02 -1.03
C TYR A 436 25.29 22.60 -0.54
N CYS A 437 24.94 22.45 0.73
CA CYS A 437 24.63 21.18 1.38
C CYS A 437 23.17 21.15 1.84
N LYS A 438 22.49 20.02 1.63
CA LYS A 438 21.18 19.75 2.24
C LYS A 438 21.10 18.32 2.77
N GLY A 439 20.40 18.12 3.89
CA GLY A 439 20.26 16.78 4.45
C GLY A 439 19.47 16.74 5.75
N ALA A 440 19.51 15.58 6.40
CA ALA A 440 18.91 15.39 7.73
C ALA A 440 19.57 16.31 8.76
N ASP A 441 18.76 16.80 9.70
CA ASP A 441 19.18 17.60 10.84
C ASP A 441 20.32 16.94 11.63
N SER A 442 20.19 15.65 11.94
CA SER A 442 21.20 14.86 12.66
C SER A 442 22.55 14.74 11.94
N ALA A 443 22.59 15.03 10.64
CA ALA A 443 23.77 14.82 9.78
C ALA A 443 24.38 16.13 9.26
N VAL A 444 23.63 17.24 9.26
CA VAL A 444 24.07 18.56 8.80
C VAL A 444 24.33 19.52 9.98
N LEU A 445 23.49 19.50 11.03
CA LEU A 445 23.70 20.37 12.21
C LEU A 445 25.09 20.22 12.86
N PRO A 446 25.69 19.01 12.97
CA PRO A 446 27.04 18.87 13.52
C PRO A 446 28.17 19.44 12.67
N LEU A 447 27.91 19.81 11.40
CA LEU A 447 28.89 20.35 10.47
C LEU A 447 28.84 21.88 10.35
N ILE A 448 27.79 22.48 10.93
CA ILE A 448 27.55 23.92 10.92
C ILE A 448 28.33 24.58 12.06
N VAL A 449 29.01 25.68 11.75
CA VAL A 449 29.79 26.49 12.69
C VAL A 449 29.17 27.89 12.87
N GLU A 450 28.47 28.41 11.87
CA GLU A 450 27.91 29.77 11.87
C GLU A 450 26.39 29.79 11.65
N GLY A 451 25.70 30.79 12.23
CA GLY A 451 24.25 31.01 12.11
C GLY A 451 23.41 30.62 13.34
N LYS A 452 22.09 30.83 13.28
CA LYS A 452 21.15 30.64 14.41
C LYS A 452 20.76 29.17 14.66
N ILE A 453 21.76 28.32 14.95
CA ILE A 453 21.61 26.86 15.11
C ILE A 453 20.50 26.49 16.10
N ARG A 454 20.44 27.14 17.28
CA ARG A 454 19.45 26.82 18.33
C ARG A 454 18.01 27.00 17.88
N GLU A 455 17.73 28.06 17.12
CA GLU A 455 16.39 28.37 16.61
C GLU A 455 16.00 27.41 15.49
N ALA A 456 16.94 27.10 14.59
CA ALA A 456 16.72 26.07 13.57
C ALA A 456 16.41 24.69 14.19
N SER A 457 17.10 24.27 15.25
CA SER A 457 16.78 23.02 15.95
C SER A 457 15.38 23.03 16.58
N LEU A 458 14.92 24.17 17.11
CA LEU A 458 13.55 24.33 17.62
C LEU A 458 12.51 24.26 16.50
N HIS A 459 12.78 24.87 15.34
CA HIS A 459 11.89 24.80 14.18
C HIS A 459 11.87 23.42 13.51
N VAL A 460 13.01 22.70 13.46
CA VAL A 460 13.05 21.28 13.06
C VAL A 460 12.11 20.46 13.94
N ALA A 461 12.14 20.68 15.27
CA ALA A 461 11.26 19.99 16.20
C ALA A 461 9.77 20.35 15.99
N ASP A 462 9.41 21.62 15.83
CA ASP A 462 8.01 22.02 15.53
C ASP A 462 7.52 21.44 14.19
N PHE A 463 8.31 21.54 13.12
CA PHE A 463 7.94 20.99 11.82
C PHE A 463 7.79 19.46 11.87
N SER A 464 8.67 18.77 12.60
CA SER A 464 8.57 17.32 12.82
C SER A 464 7.33 16.94 13.65
N MET A 465 7.01 17.71 14.70
CA MET A 465 5.78 17.52 15.50
C MET A 465 4.49 17.76 14.69
N ARG A 466 4.57 18.54 13.60
CA ARG A 466 3.49 18.70 12.60
C ARG A 466 3.50 17.62 11.52
N GLY A 467 4.39 16.63 11.59
CA GLY A 467 4.52 15.54 10.62
C GLY A 467 5.17 15.95 9.29
N LEU A 468 5.78 17.13 9.20
CA LEU A 468 6.48 17.59 8.00
C LEU A 468 7.88 16.97 7.93
N ARG A 469 8.33 16.61 6.73
CA ARG A 469 9.71 16.16 6.47
C ARG A 469 10.63 17.37 6.46
N THR A 470 11.63 17.38 7.33
CA THR A 470 12.58 18.50 7.44
C THR A 470 13.90 18.20 6.74
N LEU A 471 14.43 19.17 5.99
CA LEU A 471 15.82 19.16 5.52
C LEU A 471 16.51 20.46 5.94
N VAL A 472 17.66 20.33 6.61
CA VAL A 472 18.53 21.46 6.95
C VAL A 472 19.37 21.81 5.72
N ILE A 473 19.46 23.10 5.44
CA ILE A 473 20.21 23.68 4.32
C ILE A 473 21.31 24.57 4.87
N ALA A 474 22.52 24.36 4.35
CA ALA A 474 23.71 25.09 4.72
C ALA A 474 24.57 25.35 3.48
N TYR A 475 25.45 26.34 3.57
CA TYR A 475 26.42 26.66 2.51
C TYR A 475 27.81 26.87 3.08
N LYS A 476 28.80 26.92 2.19
CA LYS A 476 30.16 27.37 2.49
C LYS A 476 30.72 28.07 1.26
N LYS A 477 31.26 29.27 1.43
CA LYS A 477 32.12 29.90 0.43
C LYS A 477 33.54 29.36 0.60
N MET A 478 34.18 28.96 -0.48
CA MET A 478 35.53 28.37 -0.46
C MET A 478 36.49 29.17 -1.33
N ASP A 479 37.71 29.36 -0.84
CA ASP A 479 38.80 29.88 -1.66
C ASP A 479 39.29 28.82 -2.65
N LYS A 480 39.81 29.26 -3.80
CA LYS A 480 40.28 28.36 -4.85
C LYS A 480 41.37 27.38 -4.35
N SER A 481 42.29 27.85 -3.50
CA SER A 481 43.32 27.02 -2.88
C SER A 481 42.78 26.01 -1.87
N GLU A 482 41.67 26.32 -1.19
CA GLU A 482 40.98 25.37 -0.31
C GLU A 482 40.30 24.28 -1.15
N TYR A 483 39.57 24.69 -2.18
CA TYR A 483 38.89 23.80 -3.13
C TYR A 483 39.88 22.85 -3.82
N ASP A 484 40.96 23.37 -4.42
CA ASP A 484 41.95 22.56 -5.15
C ASP A 484 42.56 21.47 -4.25
N ARG A 485 42.87 21.80 -2.99
CA ARG A 485 43.37 20.85 -1.98
C ARG A 485 42.33 19.79 -1.60
N LEU A 486 41.08 20.18 -1.39
CA LEU A 486 40.01 19.25 -1.00
C LEU A 486 39.60 18.35 -2.19
N SER A 487 39.57 18.88 -3.41
CA SER A 487 39.33 18.13 -4.65
C SER A 487 40.42 17.09 -4.89
N GLN A 488 41.70 17.39 -4.63
CA GLN A 488 42.78 16.40 -4.71
C GLN A 488 42.57 15.23 -3.74
N ASN A 489 42.09 15.48 -2.51
CA ASN A 489 41.78 14.40 -1.55
C ASN A 489 40.64 13.49 -2.03
N ILE A 490 39.60 14.06 -2.67
CA ILE A 490 38.51 13.27 -3.28
C ILE A 490 39.05 12.43 -4.44
N GLU A 491 39.88 13.01 -5.30
CA GLU A 491 40.43 12.30 -6.46
C GLU A 491 41.38 11.17 -6.06
N GLN A 492 42.20 11.35 -5.01
CA GLN A 492 42.96 10.28 -4.38
C GLN A 492 42.05 9.17 -3.83
N ALA A 493 40.95 9.52 -3.14
CA ALA A 493 39.97 8.53 -2.67
C ALA A 493 39.25 7.78 -3.81
N ARG A 494 39.05 8.42 -4.97
CA ARG A 494 38.49 7.80 -6.19
C ARG A 494 39.42 6.77 -6.83
N GLN A 495 40.73 6.89 -6.64
CA GLN A 495 41.73 5.97 -7.20
C GLN A 495 41.91 4.71 -6.36
N ILE A 496 41.42 4.68 -5.11
CA ILE A 496 41.49 3.50 -4.24
C ILE A 496 40.55 2.39 -4.76
N ILE A 497 41.10 1.18 -4.85
CA ILE A 497 40.42 -0.06 -5.27
C ILE A 497 40.36 -1.00 -4.07
N GLY A 498 39.16 -1.46 -3.71
CA GLY A 498 38.91 -2.35 -2.57
C GLY A 498 37.80 -1.86 -1.65
N THR A 499 37.56 -2.59 -0.56
CA THR A 499 36.53 -2.27 0.45
C THR A 499 36.81 -0.97 1.20
N GLU A 500 38.09 -0.61 1.39
CA GLU A 500 38.52 0.61 2.09
C GLU A 500 38.15 1.90 1.34
N ARG A 501 37.90 1.82 0.02
CA ARG A 501 37.47 2.95 -0.83
C ARG A 501 36.31 3.73 -0.22
N ALA A 502 35.29 3.02 0.31
CA ALA A 502 34.11 3.65 0.89
C ALA A 502 34.46 4.50 2.13
N MET A 503 35.35 4.01 2.99
CA MET A 503 35.81 4.72 4.19
C MET A 503 36.62 5.98 3.81
N HIS A 504 37.54 5.85 2.86
CA HIS A 504 38.34 6.99 2.37
C HIS A 504 37.48 8.05 1.68
N MET A 505 36.50 7.64 0.87
CA MET A 505 35.55 8.54 0.21
C MET A 505 34.72 9.31 1.23
N THR A 506 34.13 8.62 2.21
CA THR A 506 33.34 9.25 3.28
C THR A 506 34.18 10.22 4.10
N ARG A 507 35.46 9.91 4.37
CA ARG A 507 36.39 10.83 5.04
C ARG A 507 36.68 12.08 4.19
N ALA A 508 36.92 11.93 2.89
CA ALA A 508 37.15 13.06 1.98
C ALA A 508 35.91 13.97 1.88
N TYR A 509 34.70 13.39 1.78
CA TYR A 509 33.45 14.14 1.75
C TYR A 509 33.18 14.86 3.08
N ASN A 510 33.38 14.21 4.23
CA ASN A 510 33.25 14.84 5.55
C ASN A 510 34.19 16.05 5.72
N LEU A 511 35.40 16.01 5.15
CA LEU A 511 36.35 17.13 5.17
C LEU A 511 35.89 18.27 4.26
N MET A 512 35.41 17.96 3.05
CA MET A 512 34.86 18.95 2.11
C MET A 512 33.63 19.67 2.70
N GLU A 513 32.74 18.91 3.35
CA GLU A 513 31.49 19.40 3.96
C GLU A 513 31.69 19.98 5.38
N SER A 514 32.92 20.27 5.81
CA SER A 514 33.21 20.81 7.15
C SER A 514 33.29 22.35 7.16
N GLY A 515 32.75 22.95 8.23
CA GLY A 515 32.74 24.41 8.41
C GLY A 515 31.64 25.09 7.60
N LEU A 516 30.39 24.62 7.74
CA LEU A 516 29.25 25.17 7.03
C LEU A 516 28.60 26.34 7.80
N THR A 517 27.96 27.26 7.07
CA THR A 517 27.08 28.30 7.61
C THR A 517 25.62 27.85 7.43
N LEU A 518 24.83 27.88 8.51
CA LEU A 518 23.41 27.60 8.46
C LEU A 518 22.72 28.66 7.60
N LEU A 519 21.87 28.21 6.69
CA LEU A 519 21.11 29.08 5.81
C LEU A 519 19.59 28.87 5.96
N GLY A 520 19.15 27.67 6.34
CA GLY A 520 17.81 27.49 6.88
C GLY A 520 17.36 26.04 7.01
N VAL A 521 16.06 25.87 7.18
CA VAL A 521 15.39 24.56 7.27
C VAL A 521 14.19 24.58 6.33
N THR A 522 14.01 23.55 5.49
CA THR A 522 12.78 23.35 4.72
C THR A 522 11.86 22.35 5.40
N ALA A 523 10.56 22.46 5.15
CA ALA A 523 9.55 21.51 5.60
C ALA A 523 8.59 21.14 4.46
N VAL A 524 8.58 19.85 4.12
CA VAL A 524 7.82 19.26 3.01
C VAL A 524 6.76 18.31 3.57
N GLU A 525 5.51 18.47 3.15
CA GLU A 525 4.38 17.61 3.50
C GLU A 525 4.30 16.42 2.51
N ASP A 526 4.24 15.19 3.03
CA ASP A 526 3.85 13.98 2.28
C ASP A 526 2.33 13.84 2.40
N ARG A 527 1.61 14.33 1.38
CA ARG A 527 0.19 14.63 1.50
C ARG A 527 -0.67 13.37 1.68
N LEU A 528 -1.54 13.38 2.70
CA LEU A 528 -2.59 12.37 2.85
C LEU A 528 -3.63 12.42 1.72
N GLN A 529 -4.28 11.29 1.46
CA GLN A 529 -5.53 11.26 0.69
C GLN A 529 -6.66 11.99 1.43
N ASP A 530 -7.77 12.19 0.71
CA ASP A 530 -8.97 12.77 1.28
C ASP A 530 -9.49 11.95 2.49
N ASP A 531 -9.76 12.69 3.57
CA ASP A 531 -10.45 12.30 4.80
C ASP A 531 -9.95 11.02 5.49
N VAL A 532 -8.65 10.76 5.34
CA VAL A 532 -7.93 9.65 5.97
C VAL A 532 -8.02 9.71 7.50
N GLN A 533 -7.75 10.87 8.12
CA GLN A 533 -7.81 11.01 9.58
C GLN A 533 -9.22 10.69 10.11
N GLU A 534 -10.26 11.30 9.54
CA GLU A 534 -11.65 11.05 9.94
C GLU A 534 -12.03 9.57 9.77
N THR A 535 -11.56 8.94 8.68
CA THR A 535 -11.77 7.51 8.41
C THR A 535 -11.11 6.64 9.48
N LEU A 536 -9.84 6.89 9.82
CA LEU A 536 -9.12 6.16 10.87
C LEU A 536 -9.77 6.35 12.25
N GLU A 537 -10.24 7.55 12.57
CA GLU A 537 -10.98 7.84 13.80
C GLU A 537 -12.32 7.09 13.85
N CYS A 538 -13.11 7.11 12.77
CA CYS A 538 -14.38 6.38 12.69
C CYS A 538 -14.20 4.87 12.85
N LEU A 539 -13.21 4.27 12.18
CA LEU A 539 -12.91 2.84 12.27
C LEU A 539 -12.45 2.45 13.68
N ARG A 540 -11.65 3.31 14.33
CA ARG A 540 -11.21 3.11 15.71
C ARG A 540 -12.37 3.21 16.72
N VAL A 541 -13.30 4.15 16.53
CA VAL A 541 -14.54 4.25 17.33
C VAL A 541 -15.43 3.02 17.15
N ALA A 542 -15.44 2.43 15.95
CA ALA A 542 -16.10 1.14 15.69
C ALA A 542 -15.37 -0.08 16.31
N GLY A 543 -14.24 0.12 17.01
CA GLY A 543 -13.48 -0.93 17.69
C GLY A 543 -12.40 -1.61 16.84
N ILE A 544 -12.18 -1.15 15.60
CA ILE A 544 -11.23 -1.76 14.67
C ILE A 544 -9.80 -1.31 15.02
N LYS A 545 -8.90 -2.28 15.24
CA LYS A 545 -7.47 -2.03 15.49
C LYS A 545 -6.71 -1.91 14.18
N ILE A 546 -5.97 -0.82 14.02
CA ILE A 546 -5.31 -0.48 12.76
C ILE A 546 -3.79 -0.69 12.88
N TRP A 547 -3.19 -1.28 11.85
CA TRP A 547 -1.77 -1.58 11.77
C TRP A 547 -1.24 -1.04 10.44
N VAL A 548 -0.28 -0.12 10.47
CA VAL A 548 0.35 0.42 9.25
C VAL A 548 1.55 -0.44 8.91
N LEU A 549 1.55 -1.11 7.76
CA LEU A 549 2.60 -2.01 7.30
C LEU A 549 3.28 -1.43 6.04
N THR A 550 4.45 -0.79 6.17
CA THR A 550 5.09 -0.05 5.07
C THR A 550 6.54 -0.45 4.78
N GLY A 551 6.95 -0.27 3.52
CA GLY A 551 8.35 -0.37 3.08
C GLY A 551 9.20 0.86 3.41
N ASP A 552 8.58 1.98 3.81
CA ASP A 552 9.26 3.25 4.08
C ASP A 552 10.17 3.20 5.33
N LYS A 553 11.02 4.21 5.48
CA LYS A 553 11.85 4.44 6.67
C LYS A 553 10.98 4.75 7.90
N ALA A 554 11.48 4.38 9.09
CA ALA A 554 10.80 4.59 10.36
C ALA A 554 10.43 6.06 10.63
N GLU A 555 11.38 6.98 10.40
CA GLU A 555 11.22 8.44 10.54
C GLU A 555 9.97 8.92 9.76
N THR A 556 9.85 8.52 8.49
CA THR A 556 8.71 8.83 7.62
C THR A 556 7.41 8.19 8.08
N ALA A 557 7.45 6.92 8.50
CA ALA A 557 6.28 6.17 8.93
C ALA A 557 5.71 6.70 10.27
N GLU A 558 6.58 7.11 11.19
CA GLU A 558 6.23 7.75 12.46
C GLU A 558 5.57 9.12 12.23
N ASN A 559 6.18 9.97 11.38
CA ASN A 559 5.61 11.27 11.03
C ASN A 559 4.21 11.15 10.40
N ILE A 560 4.02 10.22 9.46
CA ILE A 560 2.70 9.99 8.86
C ILE A 560 1.70 9.41 9.86
N ALA A 561 2.13 8.53 10.77
CA ALA A 561 1.27 8.00 11.81
C ALA A 561 0.76 9.09 12.78
N PHE A 562 1.57 10.12 13.10
CA PHE A 562 1.08 11.29 13.83
C PHE A 562 0.17 12.18 12.97
N LEU A 563 0.55 12.44 11.72
CA LEU A 563 -0.16 13.35 10.81
C LEU A 563 -1.57 12.83 10.44
N CYS A 564 -1.76 11.51 10.33
CA CYS A 564 -3.08 10.91 10.09
C CYS A 564 -3.89 10.59 11.38
N GLY A 565 -3.41 10.96 12.57
CA GLY A 565 -4.06 10.64 13.83
C GLY A 565 -4.03 9.15 14.20
N HIS A 566 -3.13 8.36 13.60
CA HIS A 566 -2.90 6.98 14.01
C HIS A 566 -2.23 6.91 15.38
N PHE A 567 -1.19 7.72 15.62
CA PHE A 567 -0.71 8.02 16.96
C PHE A 567 -1.34 9.33 17.47
N LYS A 568 -1.86 9.31 18.70
CA LYS A 568 -2.48 10.48 19.32
C LYS A 568 -1.44 11.30 20.08
N LYS A 569 -1.73 12.58 20.30
CA LYS A 569 -0.91 13.45 21.17
C LYS A 569 -0.93 12.87 22.60
N GLY A 570 0.23 12.42 23.08
CA GLY A 570 0.38 11.75 24.37
C GLY A 570 0.43 10.22 24.34
N THR A 571 0.33 9.58 23.16
CA THR A 571 0.62 8.13 23.02
C THR A 571 2.09 7.87 23.32
N GLU A 572 2.38 6.90 24.21
CA GLU A 572 3.76 6.48 24.48
C GLU A 572 4.22 5.46 23.43
N VAL A 573 5.23 5.85 22.64
CA VAL A 573 5.72 5.06 21.50
C VAL A 573 6.85 4.12 21.93
N LEU A 574 6.56 2.83 21.93
CA LEU A 574 7.51 1.73 22.14
C LEU A 574 8.23 1.48 20.80
N ARG A 575 9.57 1.53 20.78
CA ARG A 575 10.38 1.36 19.56
C ARG A 575 11.27 0.11 19.67
N LEU A 576 11.19 -0.78 18.69
CA LEU A 576 12.10 -1.93 18.52
C LEU A 576 12.73 -1.86 17.13
N MET A 577 13.97 -1.39 17.07
CA MET A 577 14.61 -0.91 15.84
C MET A 577 16.02 -1.48 15.69
N GLU A 578 16.34 -1.99 14.51
CA GLU A 578 17.69 -2.43 14.09
C GLU A 578 18.26 -3.59 14.93
N GLU A 579 17.40 -4.33 15.64
CA GLU A 579 17.75 -5.47 16.47
C GLU A 579 17.81 -6.77 15.66
N THR A 580 19.02 -7.28 15.46
CA THR A 580 19.26 -8.56 14.77
C THR A 580 19.30 -9.76 15.73
N SER A 581 19.50 -9.53 17.03
CA SER A 581 19.61 -10.58 18.04
C SER A 581 18.25 -10.98 18.60
N GLY A 582 17.93 -12.28 18.51
CA GLY A 582 16.70 -12.84 19.10
C GLY A 582 16.61 -12.69 20.62
N GLN A 583 17.75 -12.68 21.33
CA GLN A 583 17.80 -12.51 22.78
C GLN A 583 17.51 -11.06 23.20
N SER A 584 18.10 -10.08 22.51
CA SER A 584 17.81 -8.65 22.71
C SER A 584 16.33 -8.37 22.46
N CYS A 585 15.80 -8.84 21.32
CA CYS A 585 14.39 -8.77 20.98
C CYS A 585 13.48 -9.32 22.09
N PHE A 586 13.79 -10.50 22.64
CA PHE A 586 13.01 -11.12 23.70
C PHE A 586 13.01 -10.29 24.99
N LEU A 587 14.17 -9.76 25.41
CA LEU A 587 14.29 -8.94 26.61
C LEU A 587 13.52 -7.61 26.48
N ILE A 588 13.64 -6.95 25.34
CA ILE A 588 12.94 -5.69 25.04
C ILE A 588 11.43 -5.92 25.00
N LEU A 589 10.96 -6.92 24.25
CA LEU A 589 9.53 -7.26 24.18
C LEU A 589 8.96 -7.70 25.54
N THR A 590 9.74 -8.39 26.39
CA THR A 590 9.30 -8.75 27.75
C THR A 590 9.13 -7.51 28.62
N THR A 591 10.03 -6.53 28.45
CA THR A 591 9.93 -5.22 29.13
C THR A 591 8.69 -4.45 28.65
N PHE A 592 8.39 -4.47 27.36
CA PHE A 592 7.19 -3.87 26.78
C PHE A 592 5.90 -4.55 27.27
N ASP A 593 5.81 -5.88 27.20
CA ASP A 593 4.67 -6.66 27.69
C ASP A 593 4.38 -6.39 29.18
N ARG A 594 5.44 -6.33 30.01
CA ARG A 594 5.32 -5.95 31.43
C ARG A 594 4.82 -4.51 31.60
N LYS A 595 5.33 -3.55 30.81
CA LYS A 595 4.95 -2.14 30.91
C LYS A 595 3.48 -1.90 30.53
N VAL A 596 3.03 -2.46 29.40
CA VAL A 596 1.64 -2.36 28.94
C VAL A 596 0.66 -3.00 29.94
N LYS A 597 1.07 -4.08 30.63
CA LYS A 597 0.27 -4.71 31.70
C LYS A 597 0.24 -3.94 33.03
N LEU A 598 1.30 -3.19 33.34
CA LEU A 598 1.39 -2.37 34.56
C LEU A 598 0.57 -1.09 34.47
N GLU A 599 0.48 -0.47 33.29
CA GLU A 599 -0.17 0.84 33.09
C GLU A 599 -1.28 0.76 32.02
N PRO A 600 -2.34 -0.06 32.19
CA PRO A 600 -3.34 -0.34 31.15
C PRO A 600 -4.19 0.87 30.73
N HIS A 601 -4.13 1.98 31.47
CA HIS A 601 -4.82 3.23 31.13
C HIS A 601 -4.02 4.15 30.20
N LYS A 602 -2.73 3.89 29.98
CA LYS A 602 -1.91 4.63 29.02
C LYS A 602 -2.11 4.09 27.60
N GLN A 603 -2.14 5.00 26.62
CA GLN A 603 -2.16 4.63 25.21
C GLN A 603 -0.74 4.32 24.74
N TYR A 604 -0.53 3.08 24.30
CA TYR A 604 0.75 2.63 23.74
C TYR A 604 0.67 2.47 22.23
N GLY A 605 1.68 3.02 21.55
CA GLY A 605 1.98 2.77 20.15
C GLY A 605 3.21 1.86 20.04
N LEU A 606 3.28 1.02 19.01
CA LEU A 606 4.47 0.20 18.71
C LEU A 606 5.03 0.55 17.34
N ILE A 607 6.34 0.86 17.28
CA ILE A 607 7.11 0.96 16.04
C ILE A 607 8.12 -0.19 16.01
N ILE A 608 8.14 -0.92 14.91
CA ILE A 608 9.07 -2.04 14.69
C ILE A 608 9.56 -2.05 13.23
N ASP A 609 10.82 -2.44 13.00
CA ASP A 609 11.40 -2.53 11.66
C ASP A 609 11.47 -3.98 11.11
N GLY A 610 11.62 -4.11 9.80
CA GLY A 610 11.71 -5.40 9.10
C GLY A 610 12.83 -6.33 9.63
N THR A 611 13.97 -5.81 10.10
CA THR A 611 15.04 -6.66 10.65
C THR A 611 14.63 -7.25 12.00
N SER A 612 14.12 -6.42 12.91
CA SER A 612 13.56 -6.82 14.19
C SER A 612 12.36 -7.76 14.04
N ILE A 613 11.51 -7.57 13.02
CA ILE A 613 10.40 -8.49 12.69
C ILE A 613 10.92 -9.88 12.32
N THR A 614 11.96 -9.99 11.49
CA THR A 614 12.52 -11.29 11.14
C THR A 614 13.17 -11.99 12.35
N ALA A 615 13.82 -11.25 13.25
CA ALA A 615 14.37 -11.80 14.49
C ALA A 615 13.28 -12.24 15.46
N THR A 616 12.22 -11.44 15.65
CA THR A 616 11.11 -11.72 16.57
C THR A 616 10.18 -12.83 16.10
N LEU A 617 9.81 -12.87 14.81
CA LEU A 617 8.98 -13.94 14.24
C LEU A 617 9.61 -15.33 14.39
N ARG A 618 10.94 -15.43 14.29
CA ARG A 618 11.68 -16.69 14.45
C ARG A 618 11.83 -17.12 15.90
N ASN A 619 12.11 -16.18 16.81
CA ASN A 619 12.52 -16.51 18.19
C ASN A 619 11.41 -16.35 19.24
N CYS A 620 10.51 -15.37 19.09
CA CYS A 620 9.51 -15.02 20.10
C CYS A 620 8.16 -14.49 19.53
N PRO A 621 7.56 -15.17 18.52
CA PRO A 621 6.35 -14.67 17.84
C PRO A 621 5.14 -14.50 18.78
N GLY A 622 5.03 -15.33 19.82
CA GLY A 622 3.95 -15.22 20.82
C GLY A 622 4.00 -13.92 21.64
N LEU A 623 5.22 -13.41 21.91
CA LEU A 623 5.42 -12.20 22.71
C LEU A 623 5.22 -10.94 21.86
N LEU A 624 5.74 -10.93 20.62
CA LEU A 624 5.42 -9.90 19.63
C LEU A 624 3.90 -9.75 19.45
N LYS A 625 3.20 -10.89 19.33
CA LYS A 625 1.73 -10.94 19.24
C LYS A 625 1.05 -10.36 20.48
N SER A 626 1.52 -10.70 21.69
CA SER A 626 0.99 -10.14 22.96
C SER A 626 1.11 -8.61 22.98
N VAL A 627 2.31 -8.07 22.76
CA VAL A 627 2.60 -6.63 22.80
C VAL A 627 1.83 -5.90 21.69
N GLY A 628 1.91 -6.38 20.45
CA GLY A 628 1.25 -5.74 19.31
C GLY A 628 -0.28 -5.72 19.42
N MET A 629 -0.90 -6.82 19.90
CA MET A 629 -2.35 -6.84 20.12
C MET A 629 -2.80 -6.01 21.33
N ALA A 630 -1.92 -5.72 22.28
CA ALA A 630 -2.21 -4.88 23.43
C ALA A 630 -2.06 -3.37 23.13
N CYS A 631 -1.22 -2.99 22.16
CA CYS A 631 -1.12 -1.61 21.69
C CYS A 631 -2.41 -1.14 20.97
N GLU A 632 -2.67 0.17 20.97
CA GLU A 632 -3.81 0.77 20.27
C GLU A 632 -3.50 0.97 18.78
N ALA A 633 -2.23 1.26 18.48
CA ALA A 633 -1.72 1.57 17.15
C ALA A 633 -0.36 0.89 16.94
N VAL A 634 -0.17 0.24 15.80
CA VAL A 634 1.11 -0.37 15.42
C VAL A 634 1.56 0.16 14.06
N VAL A 635 2.87 0.39 13.91
CA VAL A 635 3.53 0.79 12.67
C VAL A 635 4.74 -0.11 12.45
N CYS A 636 4.73 -0.86 11.36
CA CYS A 636 5.82 -1.73 10.94
C CYS A 636 6.49 -1.10 9.70
N CYS A 637 7.79 -0.85 9.76
CA CYS A 637 8.53 -0.12 8.72
C CYS A 637 9.64 -0.97 8.08
N ARG A 638 10.17 -0.52 6.93
CA ARG A 638 11.16 -1.25 6.10
C ARG A 638 10.75 -2.70 5.79
N LEU A 639 9.46 -2.96 5.55
CA LEU A 639 8.93 -4.29 5.27
C LEU A 639 9.08 -4.72 3.80
N THR A 640 9.43 -5.99 3.60
CA THR A 640 9.25 -6.71 2.33
C THR A 640 7.82 -7.23 2.17
N PRO A 641 7.34 -7.49 0.94
CA PRO A 641 6.01 -8.05 0.68
C PRO A 641 5.72 -9.36 1.43
N LEU A 642 6.73 -10.21 1.62
CA LEU A 642 6.57 -11.46 2.36
C LEU A 642 6.40 -11.22 3.87
N GLN A 643 7.18 -10.31 4.47
CA GLN A 643 7.02 -9.96 5.88
C GLN A 643 5.63 -9.34 6.16
N LYS A 644 5.08 -8.56 5.23
CA LYS A 644 3.70 -8.04 5.37
C LYS A 644 2.68 -9.17 5.56
N SER A 645 2.74 -10.23 4.76
CA SER A 645 1.80 -11.37 4.91
C SER A 645 2.11 -12.23 6.15
N GLU A 646 3.37 -12.38 6.55
CA GLU A 646 3.74 -13.06 7.81
C GLU A 646 3.13 -12.36 9.05
N ILE A 647 3.08 -11.03 9.06
CA ILE A 647 2.44 -10.24 10.14
C ILE A 647 0.93 -10.46 10.16
N VAL A 648 0.25 -10.42 9.00
CA VAL A 648 -1.18 -10.72 8.90
C VAL A 648 -1.47 -12.13 9.40
N HIS A 649 -0.65 -13.11 9.00
CA HIS A 649 -0.78 -14.50 9.43
C HIS A 649 -0.59 -14.67 10.95
N LEU A 650 0.36 -13.96 11.56
CA LEU A 650 0.60 -13.97 13.00
C LEU A 650 -0.63 -13.56 13.81
N ILE A 651 -1.32 -12.50 13.37
CA ILE A 651 -2.53 -11.98 14.04
C ILE A 651 -3.76 -12.83 13.72
N LYS A 652 -3.93 -13.24 12.47
CA LYS A 652 -4.99 -14.17 12.02
C LYS A 652 -4.97 -15.50 12.79
N THR A 653 -3.79 -15.99 13.17
CA THR A 653 -3.59 -17.19 13.99
C THR A 653 -3.51 -16.91 15.51
N ALA A 654 -3.97 -15.74 15.98
CA ALA A 654 -4.12 -15.47 17.41
C ALA A 654 -5.16 -16.40 18.06
N ARG A 655 -5.09 -16.57 19.38
CA ARG A 655 -6.03 -17.42 20.14
C ARG A 655 -7.48 -16.91 20.05
N SER A 656 -7.67 -15.60 19.93
CA SER A 656 -8.98 -14.97 19.69
C SER A 656 -9.51 -15.17 18.26
N ARG A 657 -8.65 -15.56 17.30
CA ARG A 657 -8.98 -15.69 15.86
C ARG A 657 -9.67 -14.43 15.30
N PRO A 658 -9.05 -13.24 15.44
CA PRO A 658 -9.67 -11.99 15.03
C PRO A 658 -9.88 -11.98 13.51
N HIS A 659 -10.97 -11.36 13.06
CA HIS A 659 -11.18 -11.15 11.64
C HIS A 659 -10.23 -10.05 11.13
N THR A 660 -9.54 -10.32 10.02
CA THR A 660 -8.46 -9.47 9.50
C THR A 660 -8.76 -8.98 8.08
N ALA A 661 -8.73 -7.66 7.88
CA ALA A 661 -8.75 -7.04 6.57
C ALA A 661 -7.37 -6.45 6.22
N ALA A 662 -7.02 -6.40 4.94
CA ALA A 662 -5.80 -5.76 4.45
C ALA A 662 -6.09 -4.85 3.26
N ILE A 663 -5.53 -3.64 3.25
CA ILE A 663 -5.67 -2.63 2.19
C ILE A 663 -4.31 -2.14 1.66
N GLY A 664 -4.19 -2.04 0.33
CA GLY A 664 -3.01 -1.52 -0.37
C GLY A 664 -3.30 -1.17 -1.83
N ASP A 665 -2.41 -0.45 -2.51
CA ASP A 665 -2.55 -0.04 -3.92
C ASP A 665 -1.53 -0.74 -4.86
N GLY A 666 -0.40 -1.17 -4.32
CA GLY A 666 0.75 -1.66 -5.09
C GLY A 666 0.86 -3.19 -5.21
N GLY A 667 1.70 -3.64 -6.14
CA GLY A 667 2.07 -5.05 -6.26
C GLY A 667 2.75 -5.63 -5.01
N ASN A 668 3.32 -4.76 -4.17
CA ASN A 668 3.96 -5.10 -2.90
C ASN A 668 2.97 -5.56 -1.81
N ASP A 669 1.67 -5.28 -1.98
CA ASP A 669 0.64 -5.57 -0.99
C ASP A 669 -0.21 -6.80 -1.35
N VAL A 670 -0.04 -7.35 -2.55
CA VAL A 670 -0.82 -8.50 -3.04
C VAL A 670 -0.75 -9.69 -2.09
N SER A 671 0.44 -9.99 -1.56
CA SER A 671 0.65 -11.04 -0.56
C SER A 671 -0.12 -10.80 0.75
N MET A 672 -0.21 -9.55 1.20
CA MET A 672 -0.92 -9.13 2.42
C MET A 672 -2.44 -9.20 2.22
N ILE A 673 -2.92 -8.68 1.09
CA ILE A 673 -4.31 -8.70 0.63
C ILE A 673 -4.84 -10.14 0.48
N GLN A 674 -4.02 -11.06 -0.04
CA GLN A 674 -4.39 -12.47 -0.21
C GLN A 674 -4.34 -13.27 1.10
N GLU A 675 -3.46 -12.93 2.05
CA GLU A 675 -3.41 -13.60 3.36
C GLU A 675 -4.52 -13.14 4.32
N ALA A 676 -5.00 -11.90 4.22
CA ALA A 676 -6.11 -11.41 5.04
C ALA A 676 -7.44 -12.15 4.76
N HIS A 677 -8.36 -12.17 5.72
CA HIS A 677 -9.70 -12.72 5.51
C HIS A 677 -10.50 -11.90 4.48
N VAL A 678 -10.32 -10.58 4.46
CA VAL A 678 -10.81 -9.70 3.40
C VAL A 678 -9.67 -8.85 2.85
N GLY A 679 -9.46 -8.92 1.54
CA GLY A 679 -8.49 -8.13 0.80
C GLY A 679 -9.15 -6.97 0.10
N ILE A 680 -8.61 -5.76 0.29
CA ILE A 680 -9.13 -4.52 -0.28
C ILE A 680 -8.03 -3.87 -1.13
N GLY A 681 -8.34 -3.52 -2.36
CA GLY A 681 -7.38 -2.95 -3.31
C GLY A 681 -7.72 -1.52 -3.65
N ILE A 682 -6.79 -0.59 -3.44
CA ILE A 682 -6.95 0.76 -3.95
C ILE A 682 -6.65 0.76 -5.46
N LEU A 683 -7.58 1.33 -6.25
CA LEU A 683 -7.44 1.56 -7.69
C LEU A 683 -6.46 2.72 -7.93
N GLY A 684 -5.18 2.48 -7.63
CA GLY A 684 -4.11 3.48 -7.59
C GLY A 684 -3.73 4.05 -8.95
N LYS A 685 -3.05 5.21 -8.93
CA LYS A 685 -2.45 5.78 -10.14
C LYS A 685 -1.23 4.98 -10.61
N GLU A 686 -0.58 4.22 -9.74
CA GLU A 686 0.71 3.55 -10.00
C GLU A 686 0.58 2.07 -10.37
N GLY A 687 -0.51 1.40 -9.98
CA GLY A 687 -0.75 -0.01 -10.30
C GLY A 687 -2.24 -0.37 -10.30
N ARG A 688 -2.57 -1.53 -10.90
CA ARG A 688 -3.86 -2.21 -10.72
C ARG A 688 -3.70 -3.62 -10.14
N GLN A 689 -2.48 -4.00 -9.77
CA GLN A 689 -2.15 -5.35 -9.30
C GLN A 689 -2.88 -5.67 -7.98
N ALA A 690 -2.83 -4.76 -6.99
CA ALA A 690 -3.61 -4.88 -5.76
C ALA A 690 -5.11 -4.99 -6.05
N SER A 691 -5.68 -4.07 -6.84
CA SER A 691 -7.11 -4.06 -7.17
C SER A 691 -7.62 -5.28 -7.95
N ILE A 692 -6.76 -5.97 -8.70
CA ILE A 692 -7.12 -7.21 -9.41
C ILE A 692 -7.03 -8.42 -8.48
N SER A 693 -6.07 -8.44 -7.55
CA SER A 693 -5.87 -9.52 -6.58
C SER A 693 -6.65 -9.37 -5.27
N ALA A 694 -7.37 -8.27 -5.08
CA ALA A 694 -8.22 -8.00 -3.93
C ALA A 694 -9.63 -8.57 -4.11
N ASP A 695 -10.34 -8.75 -3.01
CA ASP A 695 -11.74 -9.19 -2.98
C ASP A 695 -12.69 -8.02 -3.31
N PHE A 696 -12.36 -6.82 -2.80
CA PHE A 696 -13.04 -5.55 -3.07
C PHE A 696 -12.03 -4.50 -3.54
N ALA A 697 -12.45 -3.56 -4.39
CA ALA A 697 -11.58 -2.47 -4.83
C ALA A 697 -12.33 -1.14 -5.02
N PHE A 698 -11.67 -0.03 -4.71
CA PHE A 698 -12.21 1.34 -4.86
C PHE A 698 -11.05 2.36 -4.95
N THR A 699 -11.29 3.62 -5.31
CA THR A 699 -10.18 4.53 -5.71
C THR A 699 -9.55 5.38 -4.61
N LYS A 700 -10.27 5.66 -3.51
CA LYS A 700 -9.86 6.56 -2.41
C LYS A 700 -10.03 5.89 -1.05
N PHE A 701 -9.11 6.11 -0.12
CA PHE A 701 -9.12 5.47 1.21
C PHE A 701 -10.41 5.74 2.02
N MET A 702 -10.98 6.95 1.94
CA MET A 702 -12.19 7.32 2.68
C MET A 702 -13.40 6.41 2.45
N TYR A 703 -13.52 5.77 1.28
CA TYR A 703 -14.62 4.86 0.98
C TYR A 703 -14.61 3.61 1.88
N LEU A 704 -13.48 3.30 2.52
CA LEU A 704 -13.37 2.23 3.53
C LEU A 704 -14.34 2.44 4.71
N LYS A 705 -14.60 3.70 5.10
CA LYS A 705 -15.60 4.06 6.13
C LYS A 705 -16.98 3.53 5.77
N LYS A 706 -17.42 3.72 4.52
CA LYS A 706 -18.74 3.28 4.05
C LYS A 706 -18.77 1.77 3.71
N ALA A 707 -17.69 1.26 3.12
CA ALA A 707 -17.56 -0.17 2.79
C ALA A 707 -17.69 -1.09 4.02
N LEU A 708 -17.00 -0.77 5.13
CA LEU A 708 -17.06 -1.58 6.35
C LEU A 708 -18.30 -1.27 7.20
N LEU A 709 -18.52 0.01 7.55
CA LEU A 709 -19.51 0.39 8.57
C LEU A 709 -20.95 0.40 8.05
N VAL A 710 -21.17 0.53 6.74
CA VAL A 710 -22.52 0.55 6.13
C VAL A 710 -22.77 -0.74 5.35
N HIS A 711 -22.01 -0.99 4.27
CA HIS A 711 -22.23 -2.16 3.43
C HIS A 711 -21.97 -3.47 4.18
N GLY A 712 -20.78 -3.62 4.78
CA GLY A 712 -20.42 -4.79 5.56
C GLY A 712 -21.41 -5.09 6.69
N HIS A 713 -21.76 -4.07 7.49
CA HIS A 713 -22.76 -4.21 8.55
C HIS A 713 -24.13 -4.68 8.02
N TRP A 714 -24.63 -4.08 6.93
CA TRP A 714 -25.91 -4.49 6.32
C TRP A 714 -25.86 -5.89 5.72
N TYR A 715 -24.77 -6.29 5.07
CA TYR A 715 -24.61 -7.65 4.53
C TYR A 715 -24.60 -8.68 5.67
N TYR A 716 -23.84 -8.43 6.75
CA TYR A 716 -23.80 -9.30 7.92
C TYR A 716 -25.15 -9.41 8.65
N LEU A 717 -25.86 -8.29 8.84
CA LEU A 717 -27.18 -8.30 9.48
C LEU A 717 -28.20 -9.07 8.63
N ARG A 718 -28.24 -8.80 7.31
CA ARG A 718 -29.19 -9.46 6.38
C ARG A 718 -28.95 -10.97 6.29
N ILE A 719 -27.70 -11.42 6.13
CA ILE A 719 -27.39 -12.86 6.04
C ILE A 719 -27.69 -13.58 7.36
N THR A 720 -27.43 -12.95 8.51
CA THR A 720 -27.70 -13.54 9.83
C THR A 720 -29.20 -13.74 10.06
N ILE A 721 -30.01 -12.72 9.76
CA ILE A 721 -31.48 -12.81 9.85
C ILE A 721 -32.01 -13.87 8.88
N LEU A 722 -31.51 -13.88 7.63
CA LEU A 722 -31.90 -14.85 6.61
C LEU A 722 -31.63 -16.30 7.06
N MET A 723 -30.42 -16.58 7.57
CA MET A 723 -30.03 -17.89 8.08
C MET A 723 -30.94 -18.34 9.23
N GLN A 724 -31.13 -17.48 10.25
CA GLN A 724 -31.98 -17.79 11.40
C GLN A 724 -33.43 -18.05 10.97
N TYR A 725 -33.98 -17.23 10.08
CA TYR A 725 -35.32 -17.38 9.54
C TYR A 725 -35.50 -18.68 8.76
N PHE A 726 -34.53 -19.09 7.94
CA PHE A 726 -34.61 -20.35 7.20
C PHE A 726 -34.61 -21.58 8.11
N PHE A 727 -33.77 -21.61 9.15
CA PHE A 727 -33.80 -22.70 10.12
C PHE A 727 -35.13 -22.73 10.90
N TYR A 728 -35.59 -21.58 11.39
CA TYR A 728 -36.89 -21.42 12.04
C TYR A 728 -38.06 -21.92 11.17
N LYS A 729 -38.14 -21.46 9.91
CA LYS A 729 -39.22 -21.80 8.97
C LYS A 729 -39.33 -23.31 8.75
N ASN A 730 -38.21 -24.00 8.59
CA ASN A 730 -38.22 -25.44 8.30
C ASN A 730 -38.47 -26.29 9.57
N LEU A 731 -38.00 -25.85 10.74
CA LEU A 731 -38.36 -26.49 12.02
C LEU A 731 -39.86 -26.36 12.32
N VAL A 732 -40.44 -25.17 12.14
CA VAL A 732 -41.89 -24.94 12.31
C VAL A 732 -42.72 -25.72 11.30
N PHE A 733 -42.20 -25.90 10.07
CA PHE A 733 -42.87 -26.70 9.04
C PHE A 733 -42.89 -28.20 9.37
N ILE A 734 -41.78 -28.77 9.88
CA ILE A 734 -41.70 -30.22 10.15
C ILE A 734 -42.30 -30.63 11.50
N THR A 735 -42.34 -29.74 12.49
CA THR A 735 -42.86 -30.06 13.84
C THR A 735 -44.30 -30.64 13.80
N PRO A 736 -45.27 -30.08 13.04
CA PRO A 736 -46.59 -30.69 12.86
C PRO A 736 -46.54 -32.10 12.23
N GLN A 737 -45.64 -32.36 11.29
CA GLN A 737 -45.48 -33.66 10.64
C GLN A 737 -44.99 -34.74 11.63
N VAL A 738 -44.06 -34.38 12.53
CA VAL A 738 -43.59 -35.27 13.60
C VAL A 738 -44.73 -35.55 14.60
N LEU A 739 -45.47 -34.51 15.03
CA LEU A 739 -46.61 -34.65 15.94
C LEU A 739 -47.77 -35.44 15.34
N PHE A 740 -48.02 -35.31 14.04
CA PHE A 740 -49.04 -36.10 13.32
C PHE A 740 -48.74 -37.61 13.35
N GLY A 741 -47.48 -38.01 13.50
CA GLY A 741 -47.08 -39.40 13.73
C GLY A 741 -47.80 -40.05 14.92
N ILE A 742 -48.09 -39.29 15.98
CA ILE A 742 -48.85 -39.77 17.15
C ILE A 742 -50.28 -40.19 16.77
N HIS A 743 -50.91 -39.43 15.86
CA HIS A 743 -52.30 -39.63 15.44
C HIS A 743 -52.44 -40.65 14.30
N ASN A 744 -51.46 -40.71 13.39
CA ASN A 744 -51.47 -41.64 12.26
C ASN A 744 -50.89 -43.04 12.58
N GLY A 745 -50.50 -43.29 13.84
CA GLY A 745 -49.93 -44.56 14.28
C GLY A 745 -48.52 -44.82 13.76
N TYR A 746 -47.76 -43.76 13.47
CA TYR A 746 -46.42 -43.82 12.86
C TYR A 746 -46.40 -44.55 11.51
N SER A 747 -47.47 -44.40 10.72
CA SER A 747 -47.65 -45.01 9.39
C SER A 747 -46.87 -44.30 8.26
N THR A 748 -46.00 -43.35 8.59
CA THR A 748 -45.30 -42.45 7.63
C THR A 748 -46.22 -41.63 6.72
N GLN A 749 -47.51 -41.52 7.07
CA GLN A 749 -48.48 -40.70 6.34
C GLN A 749 -48.10 -39.21 6.40
N ASP A 750 -47.95 -38.60 5.22
CA ASP A 750 -47.81 -37.15 5.06
C ASP A 750 -49.10 -36.45 5.56
N TYR A 751 -48.92 -35.42 6.40
CA TYR A 751 -49.99 -34.57 6.93
C TYR A 751 -50.60 -33.67 5.85
N GLY A 752 -49.94 -33.52 4.69
CA GLY A 752 -50.48 -32.83 3.53
C GLY A 752 -50.23 -31.33 3.51
N ILE A 753 -49.22 -30.84 4.23
CA ILE A 753 -48.75 -29.45 4.07
C ILE A 753 -47.95 -29.37 2.76
N GLN A 754 -48.65 -29.31 1.62
CA GLN A 754 -48.04 -28.97 0.34
C GLN A 754 -47.47 -27.55 0.43
N GLY A 755 -46.13 -27.46 0.40
CA GLY A 755 -45.36 -26.21 0.29
C GLY A 755 -44.73 -26.06 -1.09
#